data_AF-A0A954Z988-F1
#
_entry.id   AF-A0A954Z988-F1
#
_cell.length_a   1.000
_cell.length_b   1.000
_cell.length_c   1.000
_cell.angle_alpha   90.00
_cell.angle_beta   90.00
_cell.angle_gamma   90.00
#
_symmetry.space_group_name_H-M   'P 1'
#
loop_
_entity.id
_entity.type
_entity.pdbx_description
1 polymer ?
#
loop_
_entity_poly.entity_id
_entity_poly.type
_entity_poly.pdbx_seq_one_letter_code
_entity_poly.pdbx_strand_id
1 'polypeptide(L)'
;MNHRYGSQRRIRTAWGVNVSRPALRRPRWIALRWKRSRGISPRSSTSFCEMVLNAIFVATLSVFCATECLAQLSGELGAHDPSTVVQDGSTYYYLATGDGLAIRSSGNLANWSNRGAALDATPAWIYQYVPNFDGVYWAPDVIELNNQYYLYYSASQWGTKLSTIGYATSPTLNPSAPDYGWTDQGEIVHSTHATNYNAIDPSLLYDDATQRLWMTWGSFNAGIFVTELDPTTGGRLSGASFGTNVAAPGPTVDIEGASLVKHDDYFYLFVNWGGCCSGVDSTYNIRVGRSASPTGPFLDQDGVNLLSGGGTLFLDDDGAKIGPGHFSFTDVGGRDQFSYHYYNGDAVGAPTFGLRDLYWTSAGWPSLAEVDGVWSGGTLDAWNDGSSWRGGIAPNGAGHVATLSAAAGRPRQVAIEGSGVTAGTVNFRGPLAFTVGSIDGPALTLDDVNGEKATLNVAEGSHTVAAPVTAVDPLGVNVTPAGSNLSLAGRLVAPSLTKYGAGVLTLAGSNDQIAGSILVKNGKLAISGAVTSSTGFNAVGQILGETASLEVNGTGRLSLNGDLNIGDTGDSSTPATGTLTIRDDASVVVGTGGGFYVGSGFFANTRAEGTVVQSGGSLTVNRPGDGSFVVGGRTSALAHGVYRLSGGSVAANTNVFIGGRGSGEVEQSGGVFNASQYLAIGRFANSTGAWTIDGGVLNQTNASTWLLVGEEGNGSLTVSGDGMVVSNGTVFVGYRPSGVGEVHLDGGVLEAHSLVGARGQSTLALNGGKLRAMANQTQFLQGLTDAYIEQGGAIVDTQEFQVRVAQPLLHAESLGRTPDGGLVKQGVGALTLSAANSYVGPTLVQEGTLLVNNTTGSGTGFGQVRIADQAFLGGAGNIAGDVVVEAGGTLAPGVSVGTLFVGGVQLDDAATLQVDLGGGQGRAGIDFDQLVVVNDAALSGALEVNLAGTFAPTPGEVFTIMDISGTRSGIFTGLTQGALVASFDT
;
A
#
# COMPACT_ATOMS: atom_id res chain seq x y z
N MET A 1 -50.56 -12.72 12.12
CA MET A 1 -51.78 -11.86 12.08
C MET A 1 -51.88 -11.21 10.70
N ASN A 2 -53.05 -10.73 10.28
CA ASN A 2 -53.28 -10.22 8.93
C ASN A 2 -52.79 -8.77 8.76
N HIS A 3 -52.32 -8.40 7.56
CA HIS A 3 -53.10 -7.53 6.67
C HIS A 3 -52.58 -7.54 5.21
N ARG A 4 -53.50 -7.62 4.25
CA ARG A 4 -53.28 -7.32 2.82
C ARG A 4 -54.06 -6.05 2.46
N TYR A 5 -53.48 -5.13 1.69
CA TYR A 5 -54.12 -4.26 0.68
C TYR A 5 -52.98 -3.56 -0.11
N GLY A 6 -53.02 -3.30 -1.43
CA GLY A 6 -53.91 -3.83 -2.46
C GLY A 6 -54.64 -2.77 -3.29
N SER A 7 -54.07 -2.31 -4.42
CA SER A 7 -54.81 -1.89 -5.63
C SER A 7 -53.89 -1.53 -6.81
N GLN A 8 -54.42 -1.66 -8.04
CA GLN A 8 -53.91 -0.99 -9.25
C GLN A 8 -54.90 0.10 -9.67
N ARG A 9 -54.43 1.13 -10.41
CA ARG A 9 -55.15 1.65 -11.60
C ARG A 9 -54.25 2.52 -12.51
N ARG A 10 -54.52 2.46 -13.81
CA ARG A 10 -54.00 3.34 -14.89
C ARG A 10 -55.00 4.47 -15.18
N ILE A 11 -54.79 5.20 -16.31
CA ILE A 11 -55.77 6.01 -17.10
C ILE A 11 -55.93 7.46 -16.55
N ARG A 12 -55.79 8.57 -17.33
CA ARG A 12 -55.67 8.77 -18.80
C ARG A 12 -55.21 10.19 -19.25
N THR A 13 -54.47 10.28 -20.38
CA THR A 13 -54.46 11.40 -21.41
C THR A 13 -54.02 12.84 -20.97
N ALA A 14 -53.70 13.82 -21.83
CA ALA A 14 -53.92 13.99 -23.29
C ALA A 14 -52.91 14.95 -23.99
N TRP A 15 -52.79 14.87 -25.33
CA TRP A 15 -52.27 15.83 -26.37
C TRP A 15 -51.00 16.69 -26.11
N GLY A 16 -50.07 16.90 -27.05
CA GLY A 16 -49.85 16.32 -28.40
C GLY A 16 -49.21 17.31 -29.41
N VAL A 17 -48.69 16.80 -30.55
CA VAL A 17 -48.43 17.53 -31.84
C VAL A 17 -47.24 18.53 -31.80
N ASN A 18 -46.26 18.59 -32.71
CA ASN A 18 -45.76 17.81 -33.88
C ASN A 18 -44.32 18.38 -34.20
N VAL A 19 -43.43 17.99 -35.12
CA VAL A 19 -43.31 17.11 -36.32
C VAL A 19 -41.85 16.52 -36.28
N SER A 20 -41.13 15.94 -37.26
CA SER A 20 -41.26 15.49 -38.67
C SER A 20 -40.19 14.41 -39.00
N ARG A 21 -40.16 13.93 -40.25
CA ARG A 21 -39.05 13.25 -40.96
C ARG A 21 -39.13 13.65 -42.46
N PRO A 22 -38.13 13.40 -43.33
CA PRO A 22 -37.98 12.10 -44.02
C PRO A 22 -36.48 11.73 -44.30
N ALA A 23 -36.05 10.66 -44.98
CA ALA A 23 -36.67 9.46 -45.58
C ALA A 23 -35.64 8.29 -45.62
N LEU A 24 -36.09 7.07 -45.95
CA LEU A 24 -35.21 5.89 -46.15
C LEU A 24 -34.75 5.72 -47.62
N ARG A 25 -33.60 5.06 -47.83
CA ARG A 25 -33.40 4.06 -48.90
C ARG A 25 -32.19 3.13 -48.66
N ARG A 26 -32.39 1.84 -48.95
CA ARG A 26 -31.39 0.78 -49.29
C ARG A 26 -31.70 0.36 -50.77
N PRO A 27 -31.00 -0.57 -51.49
CA PRO A 27 -29.97 -1.54 -51.05
C PRO A 27 -28.80 -1.85 -52.05
N ARG A 28 -28.02 -2.90 -51.72
CA ARG A 28 -27.22 -3.84 -52.57
C ARG A 28 -25.78 -3.47 -53.08
N TRP A 29 -24.84 -4.32 -52.62
CA TRP A 29 -23.67 -4.96 -53.29
C TRP A 29 -23.12 -4.42 -54.63
N ILE A 30 -21.78 -4.27 -54.74
CA ILE A 30 -20.87 -5.00 -55.67
C ILE A 30 -19.36 -4.65 -55.53
N ALA A 31 -18.52 -5.67 -55.73
CA ALA A 31 -17.08 -5.73 -56.10
C ALA A 31 -16.02 -4.65 -55.74
N LEU A 32 -14.97 -5.12 -55.05
CA LEU A 32 -13.54 -5.05 -55.42
C LEU A 32 -13.12 -4.16 -56.62
N ARG A 33 -12.23 -3.19 -56.37
CA ARG A 33 -10.99 -2.97 -57.18
C ARG A 33 -9.99 -2.02 -56.50
N TRP A 34 -8.80 -2.52 -56.15
CA TRP A 34 -7.65 -1.66 -55.82
C TRP A 34 -7.11 -0.98 -57.10
N LYS A 35 -6.73 0.30 -56.99
CA LYS A 35 -6.00 1.00 -58.07
C LYS A 35 -4.52 0.64 -58.04
N ARG A 36 -3.96 0.35 -59.22
CA ARG A 36 -2.50 0.35 -59.45
C ARG A 36 -2.04 1.77 -59.80
N SER A 37 -0.88 2.17 -59.29
CA SER A 37 0.04 3.11 -59.95
C SER A 37 1.35 2.39 -60.28
N ARG A 38 1.91 2.69 -61.47
CA ARG A 38 3.28 2.36 -61.92
C ARG A 38 4.11 3.67 -61.81
N GLY A 39 5.43 3.71 -61.85
CA GLY A 39 6.51 2.69 -61.88
C GLY A 39 7.66 3.16 -60.96
N ILE A 40 8.96 2.90 -61.17
CA ILE A 40 9.76 2.53 -62.36
C ILE A 40 10.96 1.66 -61.91
N SER A 41 11.64 0.97 -62.82
CA SER A 41 12.90 0.21 -62.63
C SER A 41 13.71 0.25 -63.96
N PRO A 42 14.88 -0.43 -64.16
CA PRO A 42 15.69 -1.27 -63.26
C PRO A 42 17.24 -1.03 -63.39
N ARG A 43 18.06 -2.01 -62.97
CA ARG A 43 19.49 -2.31 -63.35
C ARG A 43 20.60 -1.63 -62.52
N SER A 44 21.73 -2.32 -62.22
CA SER A 44 22.13 -3.74 -62.43
C SER A 44 23.42 -4.13 -61.70
N SER A 45 23.60 -5.45 -61.41
CA SER A 45 24.87 -6.22 -61.32
C SER A 45 25.96 -5.80 -60.29
N THR A 46 26.75 -6.65 -59.61
CA THR A 46 26.93 -8.12 -59.40
C THR A 46 27.95 -8.27 -58.22
N SER A 47 28.21 -9.40 -57.54
CA SER A 47 27.81 -10.82 -57.61
C SER A 47 27.92 -11.45 -56.21
N PHE A 48 27.05 -12.38 -55.78
CA PHE A 48 27.13 -13.84 -55.99
C PHE A 48 28.18 -14.61 -55.13
N CYS A 49 28.13 -14.41 -53.81
CA CYS A 49 28.45 -15.43 -52.79
C CYS A 49 27.63 -15.15 -51.51
N GLU A 50 27.63 -16.08 -50.56
CA GLU A 50 27.02 -15.96 -49.22
C GLU A 50 25.51 -15.63 -49.14
N MET A 51 24.63 -16.59 -49.49
CA MET A 51 23.36 -16.83 -48.76
C MET A 51 22.67 -18.15 -49.16
N VAL A 52 23.22 -19.28 -48.71
CA VAL A 52 22.51 -20.58 -48.68
C VAL A 52 22.77 -21.26 -47.32
N LEU A 53 22.32 -20.61 -46.25
CA LEU A 53 22.55 -21.05 -44.87
C LEU A 53 21.40 -20.67 -43.90
N ASN A 54 20.19 -20.49 -44.43
CA ASN A 54 19.00 -20.10 -43.67
C ASN A 54 17.70 -20.71 -44.27
N ALA A 55 17.71 -22.03 -44.51
CA ALA A 55 16.55 -22.75 -45.07
C ALA A 55 16.42 -24.23 -44.64
N ILE A 56 17.33 -24.76 -43.82
CA ILE A 56 17.31 -26.16 -43.36
C ILE A 56 17.61 -26.22 -41.85
N PHE A 57 16.72 -25.63 -41.05
CA PHE A 57 16.68 -25.84 -39.59
C PHE A 57 15.26 -25.61 -38.99
N VAL A 58 14.22 -25.93 -39.76
CA VAL A 58 12.79 -25.80 -39.38
C VAL A 58 12.03 -27.12 -39.62
N ALA A 59 12.74 -28.25 -39.61
CA ALA A 59 12.19 -29.56 -39.98
C ALA A 59 12.85 -30.73 -39.22
N THR A 60 13.13 -30.56 -37.92
CA THR A 60 13.68 -31.64 -37.07
C THR A 60 13.38 -31.46 -35.57
N LEU A 61 12.18 -30.94 -35.24
CA LEU A 61 11.72 -30.82 -33.84
C LEU A 61 10.24 -31.20 -33.69
N SER A 62 9.89 -32.39 -34.18
CA SER A 62 8.53 -32.96 -34.07
C SER A 62 8.54 -34.46 -33.76
N VAL A 63 9.53 -34.89 -32.96
CA VAL A 63 9.35 -35.95 -31.97
C VAL A 63 9.52 -35.29 -30.61
N PHE A 64 8.57 -34.40 -30.27
CA PHE A 64 8.30 -34.15 -28.86
C PHE A 64 7.75 -35.46 -28.29
N CYS A 65 8.43 -36.01 -27.29
CA CYS A 65 7.76 -36.95 -26.40
C CYS A 65 6.58 -36.20 -25.77
N ALA A 66 5.41 -36.82 -25.71
CA ALA A 66 4.26 -36.23 -25.02
C ALA A 66 4.46 -36.37 -23.52
N THR A 67 5.32 -35.51 -22.95
CA THR A 67 5.21 -35.14 -21.53
C THR A 67 3.85 -34.49 -21.36
N GLU A 68 2.91 -35.22 -20.76
CA GLU A 68 1.66 -34.62 -20.32
C GLU A 68 2.00 -33.57 -19.27
N CYS A 69 1.94 -32.29 -19.65
CA CYS A 69 1.87 -31.21 -18.67
C CYS A 69 0.60 -31.45 -17.86
N LEU A 70 0.76 -31.74 -16.57
CA LEU A 70 -0.37 -31.85 -15.65
C LEU A 70 -1.11 -30.51 -15.69
N ALA A 71 -2.35 -30.53 -16.15
CA ALA A 71 -3.10 -29.31 -16.36
C ALA A 71 -3.46 -28.69 -15.00
N GLN A 72 -3.07 -27.43 -14.79
CA GLN A 72 -3.36 -26.66 -13.59
C GLN A 72 -4.84 -26.78 -13.19
N LEU A 73 -5.08 -26.95 -11.88
CA LEU A 73 -6.42 -27.10 -11.34
C LEU A 73 -7.28 -25.86 -11.63
N SER A 74 -8.52 -26.06 -12.08
CA SER A 74 -9.42 -24.98 -12.49
C SER A 74 -10.88 -25.23 -12.11
N GLY A 75 -11.67 -24.17 -12.14
CA GLY A 75 -13.12 -24.23 -11.89
C GLY A 75 -13.47 -24.13 -10.42
N GLU A 76 -14.34 -25.04 -9.96
CA GLU A 76 -14.95 -25.01 -8.63
C GLU A 76 -14.06 -25.66 -7.57
N LEU A 77 -13.01 -24.95 -7.14
CA LEU A 77 -11.98 -25.46 -6.21
C LEU A 77 -12.22 -25.16 -4.72
N GLY A 78 -13.30 -24.49 -4.33
CA GLY A 78 -13.57 -24.22 -2.90
C GLY A 78 -13.94 -25.51 -2.15
N ALA A 79 -13.09 -25.97 -1.23
CA ALA A 79 -13.27 -27.20 -0.47
C ALA A 79 -12.48 -27.17 0.85
N HIS A 80 -13.04 -27.79 1.88
CA HIS A 80 -12.38 -28.11 3.14
C HIS A 80 -12.62 -29.60 3.40
N ASP A 81 -11.62 -30.33 3.88
CA ASP A 81 -11.64 -31.78 4.09
C ASP A 81 -12.15 -32.57 2.86
N PRO A 82 -11.44 -32.54 1.72
CA PRO A 82 -11.84 -33.31 0.55
C PRO A 82 -11.55 -34.80 0.73
N SER A 83 -12.52 -35.63 0.36
CA SER A 83 -12.41 -37.09 0.35
C SER A 83 -11.33 -37.60 -0.60
N THR A 84 -11.09 -38.92 -0.55
CA THR A 84 -10.53 -39.68 -1.67
C THR A 84 -11.23 -39.29 -2.97
N VAL A 85 -10.45 -39.06 -4.03
CA VAL A 85 -10.99 -38.91 -5.39
C VAL A 85 -11.29 -40.30 -5.95
N VAL A 86 -12.54 -40.53 -6.38
CA VAL A 86 -13.00 -41.83 -6.92
C VAL A 86 -13.56 -41.64 -8.33
N GLN A 87 -13.33 -42.63 -9.20
CA GLN A 87 -13.85 -42.64 -10.58
C GLN A 87 -15.20 -43.39 -10.65
N ASP A 88 -16.25 -42.73 -11.13
CA ASP A 88 -17.49 -43.37 -11.54
C ASP A 88 -17.63 -43.31 -13.07
N GLY A 89 -17.50 -44.48 -13.72
CA GLY A 89 -17.51 -44.64 -15.17
C GLY A 89 -16.38 -43.89 -15.88
N SER A 90 -16.63 -42.64 -16.28
CA SER A 90 -15.68 -41.76 -16.97
C SER A 90 -15.58 -40.37 -16.33
N THR A 91 -16.01 -40.23 -15.09
CA THR A 91 -16.00 -38.97 -14.34
C THR A 91 -15.44 -39.20 -12.95
N TYR A 92 -14.55 -38.33 -12.52
CA TYR A 92 -13.95 -38.32 -11.19
C TYR A 92 -14.79 -37.48 -10.25
N TYR A 93 -14.89 -37.91 -9.00
CA TYR A 93 -15.68 -37.26 -7.96
C TYR A 93 -14.87 -37.15 -6.67
N TYR A 94 -15.12 -36.09 -5.90
CA TYR A 94 -14.81 -36.04 -4.48
C TYR A 94 -15.96 -35.35 -3.74
N LEU A 95 -16.03 -35.58 -2.43
CA LEU A 95 -16.92 -34.89 -1.51
C LEU A 95 -16.10 -34.05 -0.53
N ALA A 96 -16.69 -33.01 0.05
CA ALA A 96 -16.03 -32.12 1.00
C ALA A 96 -16.98 -31.68 2.13
N THR A 97 -16.41 -31.21 3.23
CA THR A 97 -17.14 -30.62 4.36
C THR A 97 -18.15 -29.56 3.89
N GLY A 98 -19.39 -29.65 4.36
CA GLY A 98 -20.46 -28.73 3.98
C GLY A 98 -21.87 -29.20 4.35
N ASP A 99 -22.85 -28.32 4.11
CA ASP A 99 -24.29 -28.62 4.20
C ASP A 99 -24.62 -29.80 3.27
N GLY A 100 -25.01 -30.93 3.85
CA GLY A 100 -25.25 -32.19 3.14
C GLY A 100 -24.05 -32.81 2.41
N LEU A 101 -22.81 -32.43 2.73
CA LEU A 101 -21.55 -32.79 2.02
C LEU A 101 -21.49 -32.32 0.57
N ALA A 102 -20.61 -31.37 0.27
CA ALA A 102 -20.48 -30.78 -1.06
C ALA A 102 -19.81 -31.74 -2.05
N ILE A 103 -20.53 -32.19 -3.08
CA ILE A 103 -20.02 -33.09 -4.11
C ILE A 103 -19.51 -32.31 -5.34
N ARG A 104 -18.30 -32.64 -5.77
CA ARG A 104 -17.60 -32.04 -6.92
C ARG A 104 -17.28 -33.13 -7.95
N SER A 105 -17.20 -32.76 -9.24
CA SER A 105 -16.79 -33.71 -10.28
C SER A 105 -15.93 -33.11 -11.39
N SER A 106 -15.07 -33.92 -12.00
CA SER A 106 -14.19 -33.59 -13.12
C SER A 106 -14.18 -34.70 -14.17
N GLY A 107 -14.01 -34.34 -15.46
CA GLY A 107 -13.77 -35.31 -16.54
C GLY A 107 -12.29 -35.50 -16.87
N ASN A 108 -11.37 -34.80 -16.19
CA ASN A 108 -9.95 -34.77 -16.53
C ASN A 108 -8.99 -34.48 -15.35
N LEU A 109 -9.45 -34.64 -14.10
CA LEU A 109 -8.76 -34.31 -12.83
C LEU A 109 -8.33 -32.84 -12.64
N ALA A 110 -8.22 -32.04 -13.70
CA ALA A 110 -7.83 -30.63 -13.63
C ALA A 110 -9.02 -29.69 -13.41
N ASN A 111 -10.07 -29.80 -14.24
CA ASN A 111 -11.19 -28.86 -14.20
C ASN A 111 -12.37 -29.44 -13.40
N TRP A 112 -12.65 -28.85 -12.24
CA TRP A 112 -13.69 -29.30 -11.30
C TRP A 112 -14.96 -28.47 -11.40
N SER A 113 -16.09 -29.12 -11.11
CA SER A 113 -17.43 -28.54 -11.21
C SER A 113 -18.30 -28.94 -10.03
N ASN A 114 -19.12 -28.01 -9.54
CA ASN A 114 -20.12 -28.29 -8.50
C ASN A 114 -21.19 -29.30 -8.98
N ARG A 115 -21.63 -30.19 -8.09
CA ARG A 115 -22.75 -31.12 -8.30
C ARG A 115 -23.85 -31.01 -7.24
N GLY A 116 -23.68 -30.16 -6.22
CA GLY A 116 -24.63 -29.96 -5.13
C GLY A 116 -24.17 -30.61 -3.84
N ALA A 117 -25.12 -31.16 -3.09
CA ALA A 117 -24.89 -31.93 -1.88
C ALA A 117 -25.12 -33.43 -2.13
N ALA A 118 -24.57 -34.30 -1.28
CA ALA A 118 -24.82 -35.74 -1.33
C ALA A 118 -26.02 -36.18 -0.46
N LEU A 119 -26.15 -35.62 0.74
CA LEU A 119 -27.13 -36.02 1.75
C LEU A 119 -28.27 -35.00 1.86
N ASP A 120 -29.42 -35.27 1.24
CA ASP A 120 -30.59 -34.39 1.21
C ASP A 120 -31.32 -34.21 2.57
N ALA A 121 -31.06 -35.07 3.56
CA ALA A 121 -31.73 -35.05 4.86
C ALA A 121 -30.88 -35.67 5.97
N THR A 122 -30.97 -35.14 7.19
CA THR A 122 -30.25 -35.65 8.37
C THR A 122 -30.90 -36.91 8.94
N PRO A 123 -30.18 -38.05 9.04
CA PRO A 123 -30.67 -39.24 9.73
C PRO A 123 -31.03 -38.96 11.20
N ALA A 124 -32.22 -39.42 11.61
CA ALA A 124 -32.77 -39.13 12.93
C ALA A 124 -31.97 -39.73 14.11
N TRP A 125 -31.03 -40.64 13.85
CA TRP A 125 -30.16 -41.22 14.88
C TRP A 125 -29.02 -40.28 15.29
N ILE A 126 -28.56 -39.38 14.42
CA ILE A 126 -27.45 -38.45 14.70
C ILE A 126 -27.78 -37.57 15.91
N TYR A 127 -29.02 -37.09 16.02
CA TYR A 127 -29.50 -36.27 17.15
C TYR A 127 -29.47 -36.99 18.51
N GLN A 128 -29.22 -38.31 18.57
CA GLN A 128 -29.00 -39.04 19.82
C GLN A 128 -27.60 -38.80 20.39
N TYR A 129 -26.62 -38.51 19.52
CA TYR A 129 -25.21 -38.26 19.87
C TYR A 129 -24.83 -36.78 19.77
N VAL A 130 -25.42 -36.06 18.79
CA VAL A 130 -25.18 -34.64 18.52
C VAL A 130 -26.53 -33.89 18.48
N PRO A 131 -27.15 -33.59 19.64
CA PRO A 131 -28.53 -33.08 19.68
C PRO A 131 -28.77 -31.72 19.02
N ASN A 132 -27.70 -30.95 18.79
CA ASN A 132 -27.73 -29.64 18.14
C ASN A 132 -27.03 -29.63 16.77
N PHE A 133 -26.92 -30.78 16.11
CA PHE A 133 -26.34 -30.86 14.76
C PHE A 133 -27.12 -29.98 13.78
N ASP A 134 -26.41 -29.21 12.96
CA ASP A 134 -26.96 -28.15 12.12
C ASP A 134 -27.16 -28.54 10.65
N GLY A 135 -26.64 -29.70 10.24
CA GLY A 135 -26.66 -30.21 8.86
C GLY A 135 -25.33 -30.09 8.12
N VAL A 136 -24.34 -29.39 8.70
CA VAL A 136 -22.99 -29.27 8.13
C VAL A 136 -22.17 -30.49 8.54
N TYR A 137 -22.08 -31.47 7.64
CA TYR A 137 -21.24 -32.66 7.82
C TYR A 137 -19.79 -32.35 7.50
N TRP A 138 -18.86 -32.97 8.23
CA TRP A 138 -17.42 -32.75 8.07
C TRP A 138 -16.70 -34.02 7.63
N ALA A 139 -15.52 -33.84 7.04
CA ALA A 139 -14.56 -34.90 6.74
C ALA A 139 -15.20 -36.17 6.13
N PRO A 140 -15.76 -36.07 4.92
CA PRO A 140 -16.22 -37.24 4.18
C PRO A 140 -15.03 -38.05 3.65
N ASP A 141 -15.15 -39.37 3.63
CA ASP A 141 -14.32 -40.22 2.77
C ASP A 141 -15.14 -41.33 2.11
N VAL A 142 -14.74 -41.74 0.91
CA VAL A 142 -15.57 -42.53 -0.01
C VAL A 142 -14.77 -43.59 -0.75
N ILE A 143 -15.33 -44.81 -0.82
CA ILE A 143 -14.69 -45.98 -1.45
C ILE A 143 -15.72 -46.80 -2.25
N GLU A 144 -15.32 -47.35 -3.41
CA GLU A 144 -16.15 -48.35 -4.11
C GLU A 144 -15.87 -49.75 -3.52
N LEU A 145 -16.92 -50.44 -3.08
CA LEU A 145 -16.89 -51.84 -2.65
C LEU A 145 -18.17 -52.54 -3.14
N ASN A 146 -18.11 -53.83 -3.45
CA ASN A 146 -19.32 -54.62 -3.78
C ASN A 146 -20.20 -54.02 -4.91
N ASN A 147 -19.60 -53.26 -5.84
CA ASN A 147 -20.26 -52.45 -6.87
C ASN A 147 -21.24 -51.37 -6.34
N GLN A 148 -20.90 -50.76 -5.19
CA GLN A 148 -21.55 -49.57 -4.65
C GLN A 148 -20.51 -48.65 -3.99
N TYR A 149 -20.82 -47.38 -3.86
CA TYR A 149 -19.99 -46.40 -3.17
C TYR A 149 -20.43 -46.29 -1.72
N TYR A 150 -19.46 -46.38 -0.80
CA TYR A 150 -19.65 -46.26 0.64
C TYR A 150 -19.05 -44.93 1.08
N LEU A 151 -19.90 -44.00 1.51
CA LEU A 151 -19.55 -42.65 1.97
C LEU A 151 -19.64 -42.61 3.49
N TYR A 152 -18.51 -42.45 4.15
CA TYR A 152 -18.40 -42.24 5.60
C TYR A 152 -18.34 -40.74 5.87
N TYR A 153 -18.90 -40.30 6.98
CA TYR A 153 -19.06 -38.88 7.28
C TYR A 153 -19.03 -38.59 8.77
N SER A 154 -18.57 -37.39 9.14
CA SER A 154 -18.60 -36.89 10.51
C SER A 154 -19.81 -35.99 10.75
N ALA A 155 -20.54 -36.22 11.83
CA ALA A 155 -21.48 -35.27 12.41
C ALA A 155 -20.96 -34.86 13.80
N SER A 156 -20.84 -33.57 14.08
CA SER A 156 -20.20 -33.06 15.31
C SER A 156 -20.70 -31.65 15.68
N GLN A 157 -20.20 -31.11 16.80
CA GLN A 157 -20.42 -29.74 17.25
C GLN A 157 -19.08 -29.06 17.56
N TRP A 158 -18.81 -27.92 16.92
CA TRP A 158 -17.52 -27.22 16.92
C TRP A 158 -16.95 -26.96 18.33
N GLY A 159 -15.66 -27.27 18.52
CA GLY A 159 -14.96 -27.13 19.80
C GLY A 159 -15.38 -28.15 20.87
N THR A 160 -16.07 -29.24 20.52
CA THR A 160 -16.52 -30.26 21.48
C THR A 160 -16.05 -31.68 21.12
N LYS A 161 -16.53 -32.69 21.87
CA LYS A 161 -16.42 -34.12 21.57
C LYS A 161 -17.81 -34.78 21.37
N LEU A 162 -18.88 -34.00 21.21
CA LEU A 162 -20.18 -34.55 20.82
C LEU A 162 -20.15 -34.81 19.32
N SER A 163 -19.79 -36.04 18.95
CA SER A 163 -19.49 -36.40 17.57
C SER A 163 -19.84 -37.85 17.29
N THR A 164 -20.12 -38.17 16.03
CA THR A 164 -20.30 -39.53 15.55
C THR A 164 -19.92 -39.65 14.08
N ILE A 165 -19.37 -40.82 13.73
CA ILE A 165 -19.12 -41.23 12.36
C ILE A 165 -20.27 -42.14 11.93
N GLY A 166 -20.96 -41.72 10.87
CA GLY A 166 -21.96 -42.52 10.16
C GLY A 166 -21.47 -42.92 8.78
N TYR A 167 -22.24 -43.74 8.08
CA TYR A 167 -22.01 -44.03 6.67
C TYR A 167 -23.30 -44.25 5.87
N ALA A 168 -23.22 -44.01 4.56
CA ALA A 168 -24.29 -44.22 3.61
C ALA A 168 -23.78 -44.91 2.34
N THR A 169 -24.65 -45.61 1.62
CA THR A 169 -24.32 -46.34 0.39
C THR A 169 -25.12 -45.83 -0.81
N SER A 170 -24.50 -45.74 -2.00
CA SER A 170 -25.19 -45.46 -3.26
C SER A 170 -24.65 -46.28 -4.44
N PRO A 171 -25.47 -46.68 -5.43
CA PRO A 171 -24.99 -47.38 -6.63
C PRO A 171 -24.07 -46.56 -7.54
N THR A 172 -24.09 -45.23 -7.43
CA THR A 172 -23.39 -44.30 -8.34
C THR A 172 -23.12 -42.97 -7.64
N LEU A 173 -22.02 -42.30 -7.99
CA LEU A 173 -21.69 -40.95 -7.52
C LEU A 173 -22.31 -39.84 -8.40
N ASN A 174 -22.94 -40.19 -9.52
CA ASN A 174 -23.47 -39.25 -10.50
C ASN A 174 -24.91 -38.80 -10.16
N PRO A 175 -25.16 -37.55 -9.72
CA PRO A 175 -26.50 -37.10 -9.32
C PRO A 175 -27.52 -36.94 -10.47
N SER A 176 -27.13 -37.26 -11.71
CA SER A 176 -28.01 -37.33 -12.87
C SER A 176 -28.36 -38.77 -13.31
N ALA A 177 -27.86 -39.79 -12.61
CA ALA A 177 -28.19 -41.19 -12.87
C ALA A 177 -29.57 -41.57 -12.29
N PRO A 178 -30.34 -42.48 -12.93
CA PRO A 178 -31.70 -42.81 -12.53
C PRO A 178 -31.77 -43.65 -11.23
N ASP A 179 -30.64 -44.20 -10.82
CA ASP A 179 -30.40 -45.05 -9.65
C ASP A 179 -29.48 -44.39 -8.61
N TYR A 180 -29.18 -43.09 -8.77
CA TYR A 180 -28.51 -42.28 -7.75
C TYR A 180 -29.40 -42.12 -6.51
N GLY A 181 -28.77 -42.18 -5.34
CA GLY A 181 -29.42 -41.89 -4.06
C GLY A 181 -28.70 -42.57 -2.89
N TRP A 182 -28.45 -41.81 -1.83
CA TRP A 182 -27.72 -42.30 -0.66
C TRP A 182 -28.68 -42.95 0.35
N THR A 183 -28.38 -44.19 0.72
CA THR A 183 -29.08 -44.92 1.78
C THR A 183 -28.22 -44.91 3.04
N ASP A 184 -28.67 -44.20 4.08
CA ASP A 184 -28.03 -44.21 5.40
C ASP A 184 -28.02 -45.62 6.00
N GLN A 185 -26.86 -46.03 6.53
CA GLN A 185 -26.62 -47.34 7.14
C GLN A 185 -26.39 -47.24 8.67
N GLY A 186 -26.25 -46.01 9.20
CA GLY A 186 -26.16 -45.76 10.64
C GLY A 186 -24.74 -45.56 11.19
N GLU A 187 -24.61 -45.76 12.50
CA GLU A 187 -23.42 -45.44 13.31
C GLU A 187 -22.29 -46.47 13.16
N ILE A 188 -21.05 -45.98 12.96
CA ILE A 188 -19.82 -46.76 13.15
C ILE A 188 -19.29 -46.58 14.59
N VAL A 189 -19.15 -45.32 15.03
CA VAL A 189 -18.60 -44.91 16.33
C VAL A 189 -19.15 -43.54 16.77
N HIS A 190 -19.21 -43.30 18.08
CA HIS A 190 -19.50 -42.00 18.66
C HIS A 190 -18.54 -41.64 19.80
N SER A 191 -18.46 -40.34 20.10
CA SER A 191 -17.76 -39.76 21.25
C SER A 191 -18.73 -38.94 22.11
N THR A 192 -18.33 -38.64 23.35
CA THR A 192 -19.11 -37.80 24.26
C THR A 192 -18.20 -36.78 24.95
N HIS A 193 -18.75 -35.85 25.73
CA HIS A 193 -17.93 -35.00 26.61
C HIS A 193 -17.02 -35.78 27.58
N ALA A 194 -17.33 -37.05 27.87
CA ALA A 194 -16.58 -37.91 28.78
C ALA A 194 -15.58 -38.87 28.10
N THR A 195 -15.57 -39.00 26.77
CA THR A 195 -14.54 -39.80 26.08
C THR A 195 -13.23 -39.03 26.00
N ASN A 196 -12.11 -39.75 26.00
CA ASN A 196 -10.77 -39.16 25.78
C ASN A 196 -10.41 -39.05 24.29
N TYR A 197 -11.35 -39.29 23.38
CA TYR A 197 -11.20 -39.22 21.93
C TYR A 197 -12.40 -38.47 21.31
N ASN A 198 -12.22 -37.96 20.10
CA ASN A 198 -13.25 -37.33 19.26
C ASN A 198 -13.59 -38.28 18.10
N ALA A 199 -14.87 -38.54 17.83
CA ALA A 199 -15.32 -39.44 16.75
C ALA A 199 -15.67 -38.64 15.48
N ILE A 200 -14.63 -38.19 14.78
CA ILE A 200 -14.67 -37.55 13.45
C ILE A 200 -13.48 -38.02 12.60
N ASP A 201 -13.41 -37.55 11.36
CA ASP A 201 -12.35 -37.75 10.37
C ASP A 201 -12.15 -39.20 9.90
N PRO A 202 -13.21 -39.89 9.42
CA PRO A 202 -13.05 -41.19 8.77
C PRO A 202 -12.20 -41.09 7.50
N SER A 203 -11.21 -41.97 7.34
CA SER A 203 -10.64 -42.29 6.02
C SER A 203 -10.42 -43.79 5.85
N LEU A 204 -10.61 -44.31 4.63
CA LEU A 204 -10.81 -45.74 4.36
C LEU A 204 -9.64 -46.36 3.61
N LEU A 205 -9.32 -47.61 3.98
CA LEU A 205 -8.38 -48.45 3.24
C LEU A 205 -8.95 -49.86 3.06
N TYR A 206 -9.17 -50.25 1.82
CA TYR A 206 -9.35 -51.66 1.48
C TYR A 206 -8.00 -52.28 1.11
N ASP A 207 -7.59 -53.31 1.85
CA ASP A 207 -6.38 -54.07 1.57
C ASP A 207 -6.73 -55.28 0.71
N ASP A 208 -6.60 -55.16 -0.61
CA ASP A 208 -6.87 -56.23 -1.58
C ASP A 208 -6.12 -57.53 -1.27
N ALA A 209 -4.90 -57.45 -0.73
CA ALA A 209 -4.07 -58.62 -0.48
C ALA A 209 -4.57 -59.44 0.71
N THR A 210 -5.29 -58.83 1.67
CA THR A 210 -5.92 -59.54 2.80
C THR A 210 -7.45 -59.57 2.76
N GLN A 211 -8.07 -58.83 1.82
CA GLN A 211 -9.51 -58.64 1.68
C GLN A 211 -10.15 -58.03 2.95
N ARG A 212 -9.48 -57.05 3.58
CA ARG A 212 -9.89 -56.40 4.83
C ARG A 212 -10.13 -54.91 4.65
N LEU A 213 -11.18 -54.39 5.27
CA LEU A 213 -11.51 -52.96 5.28
C LEU A 213 -11.07 -52.32 6.60
N TRP A 214 -10.37 -51.20 6.50
CA TRP A 214 -9.88 -50.41 7.62
C TRP A 214 -10.42 -48.99 7.54
N MET A 215 -10.60 -48.37 8.70
CA MET A 215 -10.94 -46.95 8.84
C MET A 215 -10.00 -46.30 9.85
N THR A 216 -9.26 -45.27 9.45
CA THR A 216 -8.66 -44.29 10.37
C THR A 216 -9.70 -43.28 10.82
N TRP A 217 -9.57 -42.78 12.04
CA TRP A 217 -10.38 -41.68 12.57
C TRP A 217 -9.76 -41.07 13.82
N GLY A 218 -10.17 -39.86 14.19
CA GLY A 218 -9.79 -39.21 15.45
C GLY A 218 -9.24 -37.80 15.27
N SER A 219 -9.52 -36.94 16.25
CA SER A 219 -9.15 -35.51 16.22
C SER A 219 -8.89 -34.98 17.65
N PHE A 220 -7.75 -34.33 17.84
CA PHE A 220 -7.16 -33.89 19.12
C PHE A 220 -7.17 -35.03 20.19
N ASN A 221 -7.09 -34.66 21.48
CA ASN A 221 -7.34 -35.53 22.62
C ASN A 221 -6.36 -36.74 22.69
N ALA A 222 -6.85 -37.99 22.61
CA ALA A 222 -6.02 -39.19 22.52
C ALA A 222 -5.40 -39.42 21.12
N GLY A 223 -5.73 -38.61 20.12
CA GLY A 223 -5.24 -38.74 18.75
C GLY A 223 -5.97 -39.80 17.94
N ILE A 224 -5.23 -40.43 17.02
CA ILE A 224 -5.76 -41.23 15.90
C ILE A 224 -5.97 -42.69 16.29
N PHE A 225 -7.04 -43.27 15.77
CA PHE A 225 -7.43 -44.66 15.92
C PHE A 225 -7.55 -45.35 14.55
N VAL A 226 -7.28 -46.66 14.50
CA VAL A 226 -7.55 -47.55 13.36
C VAL A 226 -8.55 -48.62 13.77
N THR A 227 -9.55 -48.83 12.92
CA THR A 227 -10.67 -49.75 13.16
C THR A 227 -10.85 -50.69 11.99
N GLU A 228 -11.08 -51.97 12.27
CA GLU A 228 -11.44 -52.96 11.25
C GLU A 228 -12.96 -52.97 11.05
N LEU A 229 -13.38 -52.88 9.79
CA LEU A 229 -14.77 -52.92 9.36
C LEU A 229 -15.05 -54.23 8.60
N ASP A 230 -16.33 -54.63 8.54
CA ASP A 230 -16.77 -55.76 7.73
C ASP A 230 -16.82 -55.34 6.25
N PRO A 231 -15.98 -55.87 5.35
CA PRO A 231 -15.99 -55.50 3.93
C PRO A 231 -17.28 -55.91 3.20
N THR A 232 -18.11 -56.77 3.80
CA THR A 232 -19.42 -57.17 3.27
C THR A 232 -20.50 -56.11 3.48
N THR A 233 -20.42 -55.35 4.58
CA THR A 233 -21.48 -54.42 5.00
C THR A 233 -21.03 -52.97 5.15
N GLY A 234 -19.72 -52.71 5.21
CA GLY A 234 -19.13 -51.41 5.62
C GLY A 234 -19.26 -51.12 7.12
N GLY A 235 -20.02 -51.93 7.86
CA GLY A 235 -20.27 -51.71 9.28
C GLY A 235 -19.10 -52.13 10.17
N ARG A 236 -19.08 -51.65 11.42
CA ARG A 236 -18.12 -52.14 12.42
C ARG A 236 -18.38 -53.61 12.75
N LEU A 237 -17.31 -54.40 12.82
CA LEU A 237 -17.37 -55.82 13.19
C LEU A 237 -18.09 -56.05 14.53
N SER A 238 -19.01 -57.01 14.57
CA SER A 238 -19.85 -57.28 15.74
C SER A 238 -19.01 -57.70 16.95
N GLY A 239 -19.13 -56.95 18.04
CA GLY A 239 -18.36 -57.16 19.28
C GLY A 239 -16.93 -56.60 19.26
N ALA A 240 -16.48 -55.97 18.16
CA ALA A 240 -15.17 -55.33 18.10
C ALA A 240 -15.11 -54.02 18.90
N SER A 241 -13.94 -53.73 19.45
CA SER A 241 -13.60 -52.42 20.04
C SER A 241 -13.74 -51.29 19.01
N PHE A 242 -14.02 -50.07 19.46
CA PHE A 242 -14.17 -48.92 18.56
C PHE A 242 -12.94 -48.61 17.71
N GLY A 243 -11.72 -48.96 18.16
CA GLY A 243 -10.47 -48.84 17.39
C GLY A 243 -9.23 -49.09 18.25
N THR A 244 -8.06 -49.25 17.61
CA THR A 244 -6.74 -49.25 18.25
C THR A 244 -6.11 -47.86 18.09
N ASN A 245 -5.61 -47.25 19.16
CA ASN A 245 -4.93 -45.95 19.08
C ASN A 245 -3.52 -46.11 18.48
N VAL A 246 -3.18 -45.29 17.47
CA VAL A 246 -1.99 -45.47 16.62
C VAL A 246 -1.09 -44.22 16.46
N ALA A 247 -1.60 -43.02 16.75
CA ALA A 247 -0.81 -41.79 16.75
C ALA A 247 -1.31 -40.79 17.80
N ALA A 248 -0.38 -40.24 18.59
CA ALA A 248 -0.63 -39.26 19.66
C ALA A 248 0.69 -38.50 19.95
N PRO A 249 0.90 -37.30 19.40
CA PRO A 249 2.19 -36.61 19.47
C PRO A 249 2.46 -35.95 20.83
N GLY A 250 1.42 -35.67 21.61
CA GLY A 250 1.50 -35.11 22.95
C GLY A 250 0.46 -34.01 23.21
N PRO A 251 0.38 -33.46 24.44
CA PRO A 251 -0.63 -32.47 24.82
C PRO A 251 -0.36 -31.05 24.32
N THR A 252 0.65 -30.85 23.46
CA THR A 252 1.09 -29.55 22.92
C THR A 252 1.12 -29.53 21.39
N VAL A 253 0.62 -30.58 20.73
CA VAL A 253 0.56 -30.70 19.27
C VAL A 253 -0.80 -31.28 18.93
N ASP A 254 -1.62 -30.47 18.26
CA ASP A 254 -2.93 -30.89 17.76
C ASP A 254 -2.75 -31.88 16.60
N ILE A 255 -3.61 -32.89 16.52
CA ILE A 255 -3.54 -33.97 15.52
C ILE A 255 -4.92 -34.43 15.07
N GLU A 256 -5.14 -34.53 13.76
CA GLU A 256 -6.42 -34.96 13.15
C GLU A 256 -6.24 -35.32 11.65
N GLY A 257 -7.31 -35.43 10.87
CA GLY A 257 -7.28 -35.52 9.40
C GLY A 257 -6.43 -36.69 8.87
N ALA A 258 -6.65 -37.89 9.43
CA ALA A 258 -5.74 -39.02 9.27
C ALA A 258 -6.21 -40.07 8.26
N SER A 259 -5.30 -40.50 7.39
CA SER A 259 -5.55 -41.50 6.33
C SER A 259 -4.48 -42.58 6.31
N LEU A 260 -4.89 -43.81 5.95
CA LEU A 260 -4.04 -45.00 5.96
C LEU A 260 -3.82 -45.52 4.54
N VAL A 261 -2.57 -45.55 4.09
CA VAL A 261 -2.21 -45.97 2.72
C VAL A 261 -1.45 -47.29 2.77
N LYS A 262 -1.77 -48.23 1.86
CA LYS A 262 -0.99 -49.45 1.63
C LYS A 262 -0.04 -49.22 0.46
N HIS A 263 1.26 -49.44 0.65
CA HIS A 263 2.24 -49.47 -0.45
C HIS A 263 3.36 -50.47 -0.13
N ASP A 264 3.65 -51.37 -1.08
CA ASP A 264 4.50 -52.56 -0.91
C ASP A 264 4.24 -53.30 0.43
N ASP A 265 5.27 -53.64 1.20
CA ASP A 265 5.17 -54.36 2.48
C ASP A 265 4.57 -53.50 3.62
N TYR A 266 4.47 -52.18 3.46
CA TYR A 266 4.15 -51.25 4.55
C TYR A 266 2.73 -50.66 4.47
N PHE A 267 2.27 -50.19 5.63
CA PHE A 267 1.14 -49.28 5.81
C PHE A 267 1.71 -47.92 6.24
N TYR A 268 1.21 -46.83 5.68
CA TYR A 268 1.62 -45.46 5.95
C TYR A 268 0.44 -44.70 6.55
N LEU A 269 0.63 -44.19 7.76
CA LEU A 269 -0.36 -43.37 8.44
C LEU A 269 0.01 -41.90 8.21
N PHE A 270 -0.75 -41.24 7.34
CA PHE A 270 -0.71 -39.80 7.18
C PHE A 270 -1.61 -39.17 8.25
N VAL A 271 -1.15 -38.07 8.86
CA VAL A 271 -1.89 -37.30 9.88
C VAL A 271 -1.60 -35.83 9.70
N ASN A 272 -2.53 -34.95 10.02
CA ASN A 272 -2.26 -33.52 10.12
C ASN A 272 -1.81 -33.13 11.52
N TRP A 273 -0.84 -32.21 11.62
CA TRP A 273 -0.41 -31.57 12.86
C TRP A 273 -0.68 -30.06 12.81
N GLY A 274 -0.90 -29.46 13.99
CA GLY A 274 -1.06 -28.02 14.15
C GLY A 274 -2.51 -27.54 13.97
N GLY A 275 -2.72 -26.22 14.00
CA GLY A 275 -4.06 -25.63 13.95
C GLY A 275 -4.57 -25.43 12.54
N CYS A 276 -5.71 -26.02 12.22
CA CYS A 276 -6.47 -25.76 11.00
C CYS A 276 -7.19 -24.39 11.03
N CYS A 277 -7.96 -24.13 9.98
CA CYS A 277 -9.19 -23.33 10.02
C CYS A 277 -9.03 -21.85 10.43
N SER A 278 -7.80 -21.34 10.40
CA SER A 278 -7.45 -19.96 10.79
C SER A 278 -7.05 -19.11 9.56
N GLY A 279 -7.43 -19.55 8.36
CA GLY A 279 -7.07 -18.88 7.11
C GLY A 279 -5.55 -18.80 6.95
N VAL A 280 -5.03 -17.58 6.75
CA VAL A 280 -3.58 -17.32 6.58
C VAL A 280 -2.76 -17.52 7.86
N ASP A 281 -3.39 -17.64 9.03
CA ASP A 281 -2.74 -17.91 10.32
C ASP A 281 -2.75 -19.42 10.68
N SER A 282 -3.22 -20.28 9.78
CA SER A 282 -3.24 -21.74 9.99
C SER A 282 -1.81 -22.31 10.04
N THR A 283 -1.56 -23.25 10.95
CA THR A 283 -0.22 -23.88 11.19
C THR A 283 -0.20 -25.36 10.78
N TYR A 284 -1.15 -25.72 9.93
CA TYR A 284 -1.52 -27.09 9.60
C TYR A 284 -0.48 -27.73 8.65
N ASN A 285 0.05 -28.91 8.98
CA ASN A 285 1.06 -29.58 8.16
C ASN A 285 0.86 -31.11 8.16
N ILE A 286 1.05 -31.74 7.01
CA ILE A 286 0.84 -33.18 6.82
C ILE A 286 2.11 -33.94 7.21
N ARG A 287 1.93 -34.96 8.04
CA ARG A 287 2.97 -35.81 8.65
C ARG A 287 2.74 -37.27 8.28
N VAL A 288 3.79 -38.08 8.29
CA VAL A 288 3.70 -39.52 8.00
C VAL A 288 4.63 -40.39 8.85
N GLY A 289 4.12 -41.54 9.26
CA GLY A 289 4.88 -42.68 9.77
C GLY A 289 4.45 -43.98 9.10
N ARG A 290 5.30 -45.02 9.15
CA ARG A 290 5.03 -46.33 8.53
C ARG A 290 5.11 -47.50 9.50
N SER A 291 4.42 -48.58 9.18
CA SER A 291 4.31 -49.81 9.98
C SER A 291 4.15 -51.03 9.06
N ALA A 292 4.61 -52.21 9.50
CA ALA A 292 4.31 -53.49 8.84
C ALA A 292 2.92 -54.06 9.20
N SER A 293 2.16 -53.35 10.04
CA SER A 293 0.81 -53.69 10.51
C SER A 293 -0.10 -52.45 10.47
N PRO A 294 -1.38 -52.56 10.05
CA PRO A 294 -2.31 -51.43 10.01
C PRO A 294 -2.61 -50.86 11.40
N THR A 295 -2.40 -51.65 12.47
CA THR A 295 -2.55 -51.20 13.87
C THR A 295 -1.25 -50.75 14.53
N GLY A 296 -0.20 -50.48 13.72
CA GLY A 296 1.08 -49.97 14.21
C GLY A 296 2.01 -51.03 14.84
N PRO A 297 3.07 -50.59 15.55
CA PRO A 297 3.44 -49.19 15.81
C PRO A 297 3.91 -48.47 14.53
N PHE A 298 3.41 -47.28 14.29
CA PHE A 298 3.90 -46.42 13.20
C PHE A 298 5.11 -45.64 13.67
N LEU A 299 6.22 -45.75 12.92
CA LEU A 299 7.47 -45.04 13.18
C LEU A 299 7.74 -44.04 12.05
N ASP A 300 8.41 -42.93 12.34
CA ASP A 300 8.88 -41.97 11.34
C ASP A 300 10.25 -42.35 10.72
N GLN A 301 10.77 -41.50 9.82
CA GLN A 301 12.07 -41.73 9.14
C GLN A 301 13.28 -41.85 10.09
N ASP A 302 13.25 -41.18 11.25
CA ASP A 302 14.33 -41.25 12.24
C ASP A 302 14.04 -42.31 13.34
N GLY A 303 12.93 -43.05 13.20
CA GLY A 303 12.56 -44.21 14.02
C GLY A 303 11.70 -43.91 15.25
N VAL A 304 11.17 -42.69 15.38
CA VAL A 304 10.35 -42.28 16.53
C VAL A 304 8.90 -42.69 16.31
N ASN A 305 8.25 -43.20 17.36
CA ASN A 305 6.86 -43.67 17.31
C ASN A 305 5.87 -42.49 17.29
N LEU A 306 4.85 -42.55 16.43
CA LEU A 306 3.79 -41.55 16.34
C LEU A 306 2.95 -41.44 17.63
N LEU A 307 2.94 -42.48 18.48
CA LEU A 307 2.41 -42.45 19.87
C LEU A 307 3.34 -41.76 20.88
N SER A 308 4.42 -41.13 20.44
CA SER A 308 5.47 -40.55 21.29
C SER A 308 6.17 -39.36 20.63
N GLY A 309 5.44 -38.59 19.81
CA GLY A 309 5.95 -37.38 19.17
C GLY A 309 6.74 -37.59 17.86
N GLY A 310 6.77 -38.81 17.32
CA GLY A 310 7.31 -39.07 15.97
C GLY A 310 6.37 -38.60 14.87
N GLY A 311 6.92 -38.21 13.73
CA GLY A 311 6.15 -37.79 12.55
C GLY A 311 7.02 -37.09 11.49
N THR A 312 7.36 -37.82 10.42
CA THR A 312 8.08 -37.27 9.26
C THR A 312 7.23 -36.17 8.64
N LEU A 313 7.78 -34.97 8.42
CA LEU A 313 7.06 -33.94 7.68
C LEU A 313 6.96 -34.34 6.20
N PHE A 314 5.74 -34.31 5.65
CA PHE A 314 5.47 -34.65 4.25
C PHE A 314 5.10 -33.41 3.42
N LEU A 315 4.12 -32.61 3.87
CA LEU A 315 3.71 -31.37 3.20
C LEU A 315 3.45 -30.26 4.23
N ASP A 316 3.79 -29.03 3.84
CA ASP A 316 3.92 -27.83 4.68
C ASP A 316 3.69 -26.58 3.82
N ASP A 317 3.71 -25.39 4.41
CA ASP A 317 3.54 -24.11 3.70
C ASP A 317 4.37 -23.99 2.40
N ASP A 318 3.70 -23.85 1.26
CA ASP A 318 4.32 -23.78 -0.08
C ASP A 318 3.92 -22.47 -0.79
N GLY A 319 4.65 -21.39 -0.50
CA GLY A 319 4.42 -20.05 -1.02
C GLY A 319 3.07 -19.44 -0.61
N ALA A 320 2.05 -19.60 -1.45
CA ALA A 320 0.67 -19.18 -1.17
C ALA A 320 -0.23 -20.30 -0.63
N LYS A 321 0.24 -21.55 -0.65
CA LYS A 321 -0.49 -22.71 -0.15
C LYS A 321 -0.19 -22.86 1.34
N ILE A 322 -0.91 -22.11 2.18
CA ILE A 322 -0.70 -22.06 3.63
C ILE A 322 -1.49 -23.19 4.29
N GLY A 323 -0.95 -23.80 5.33
CA GLY A 323 -1.65 -24.78 6.17
C GLY A 323 -2.26 -25.98 5.41
N PRO A 324 -1.48 -26.74 4.60
CA PRO A 324 -2.00 -27.88 3.85
C PRO A 324 -2.53 -29.01 4.76
N GLY A 325 -3.67 -29.58 4.38
CA GLY A 325 -4.55 -30.31 5.30
C GLY A 325 -5.42 -31.39 4.69
N HIS A 326 -5.80 -32.35 5.54
CA HIS A 326 -6.77 -33.41 5.29
C HIS A 326 -6.39 -34.28 4.07
N PHE A 327 -5.35 -35.09 4.23
CA PHE A 327 -4.83 -35.97 3.19
C PHE A 327 -5.79 -37.14 2.89
N SER A 328 -6.08 -37.40 1.62
CA SER A 328 -6.69 -38.66 1.16
C SER A 328 -5.97 -39.18 -0.09
N PHE A 329 -5.60 -40.47 -0.08
CA PHE A 329 -4.86 -41.12 -1.17
C PHE A 329 -5.76 -41.59 -2.30
N THR A 330 -5.25 -41.61 -3.53
CA THR A 330 -5.94 -42.21 -4.68
C THR A 330 -4.94 -42.71 -5.74
N ASP A 331 -5.19 -43.86 -6.38
CA ASP A 331 -4.57 -44.20 -7.68
C ASP A 331 -5.59 -43.94 -8.78
N VAL A 332 -5.31 -42.95 -9.63
CA VAL A 332 -6.14 -42.65 -10.80
C VAL A 332 -5.28 -42.50 -12.03
N GLY A 333 -5.50 -43.42 -12.98
CA GLY A 333 -4.78 -43.44 -14.25
C GLY A 333 -3.42 -44.15 -14.19
N GLY A 334 -3.13 -44.91 -13.12
CA GLY A 334 -1.82 -45.52 -12.91
C GLY A 334 -0.81 -44.50 -12.37
N ARG A 335 -1.28 -43.60 -11.52
CA ARG A 335 -0.50 -42.60 -10.80
C ARG A 335 -1.05 -42.51 -9.38
N ASP A 336 -0.20 -42.80 -8.42
CA ASP A 336 -0.42 -42.47 -7.03
C ASP A 336 -0.55 -40.94 -6.91
N GLN A 337 -1.66 -40.47 -6.33
CA GLN A 337 -1.97 -39.07 -6.10
C GLN A 337 -2.60 -38.91 -4.71
N PHE A 338 -2.76 -37.66 -4.26
CA PHE A 338 -3.53 -37.35 -3.06
C PHE A 338 -4.34 -36.07 -3.18
N SER A 339 -5.59 -36.10 -2.71
CA SER A 339 -6.40 -34.94 -2.42
C SER A 339 -6.04 -34.36 -1.05
N TYR A 340 -6.14 -33.03 -0.94
CA TYR A 340 -5.95 -32.26 0.29
C TYR A 340 -6.60 -30.87 0.13
N HIS A 341 -6.75 -30.09 1.20
CA HIS A 341 -7.04 -28.65 1.10
C HIS A 341 -5.85 -27.80 1.58
N TYR A 342 -5.83 -26.54 1.18
CA TYR A 342 -4.93 -25.53 1.73
C TYR A 342 -5.64 -24.18 1.85
N TYR A 343 -5.18 -23.33 2.76
CA TYR A 343 -5.68 -21.97 2.93
C TYR A 343 -4.92 -21.06 1.94
N ASN A 344 -5.63 -20.58 0.92
CA ASN A 344 -5.00 -19.89 -0.19
C ASN A 344 -4.66 -18.43 0.17
N GLY A 345 -3.38 -18.16 0.43
CA GLY A 345 -2.86 -16.83 0.77
C GLY A 345 -2.96 -15.78 -0.35
N ASP A 346 -3.28 -16.18 -1.58
CA ASP A 346 -3.66 -15.24 -2.67
C ASP A 346 -5.18 -15.00 -2.75
N ALA A 347 -5.97 -15.70 -1.94
CA ALA A 347 -7.42 -15.55 -1.75
C ALA A 347 -7.81 -15.41 -0.27
N VAL A 348 -7.04 -14.65 0.52
CA VAL A 348 -7.28 -14.34 1.96
C VAL A 348 -7.45 -15.59 2.84
N GLY A 349 -6.73 -16.66 2.55
CA GLY A 349 -6.79 -17.91 3.31
C GLY A 349 -8.03 -18.76 3.03
N ALA A 350 -8.75 -18.53 1.92
CA ALA A 350 -9.90 -19.37 1.55
C ALA A 350 -9.48 -20.85 1.37
N PRO A 351 -10.20 -21.81 1.98
CA PRO A 351 -9.87 -23.23 1.86
C PRO A 351 -10.14 -23.73 0.43
N THR A 352 -9.08 -24.23 -0.18
CA THR A 352 -8.99 -24.55 -1.61
C THR A 352 -8.51 -25.98 -1.81
N PHE A 353 -9.19 -26.72 -2.67
CA PHE A 353 -8.84 -28.07 -3.10
C PHE A 353 -7.46 -28.10 -3.78
N GLY A 354 -6.64 -29.05 -3.36
CA GLY A 354 -5.42 -29.47 -4.02
C GLY A 354 -5.49 -30.96 -4.38
N LEU A 355 -4.84 -31.29 -5.49
CA LEU A 355 -4.54 -32.64 -5.95
C LEU A 355 -3.09 -32.60 -6.42
N ARG A 356 -2.24 -33.49 -5.90
CA ARG A 356 -0.82 -33.62 -6.29
C ARG A 356 -0.49 -35.09 -6.53
N ASP A 357 0.47 -35.35 -7.41
CA ASP A 357 1.11 -36.66 -7.52
C ASP A 357 1.82 -37.02 -6.20
N LEU A 358 1.84 -38.31 -5.89
CA LEU A 358 2.56 -38.91 -4.77
C LEU A 358 3.65 -39.82 -5.34
N TYR A 359 4.91 -39.55 -5.00
CA TYR A 359 6.04 -40.37 -5.42
C TYR A 359 6.58 -41.18 -4.25
N TRP A 360 7.27 -42.29 -4.54
CA TRP A 360 7.87 -43.13 -3.51
C TRP A 360 9.38 -43.20 -3.71
N THR A 361 10.12 -42.77 -2.68
CA THR A 361 11.58 -42.85 -2.66
C THR A 361 12.06 -44.30 -2.65
N SER A 362 13.29 -44.55 -3.09
CA SER A 362 13.93 -45.88 -3.09
C SER A 362 14.07 -46.53 -1.70
N ALA A 363 13.80 -45.80 -0.62
CA ALA A 363 13.75 -46.30 0.75
C ALA A 363 12.34 -46.70 1.22
N GLY A 364 11.31 -46.56 0.37
CA GLY A 364 9.91 -46.78 0.70
C GLY A 364 9.32 -45.66 1.57
N TRP A 365 9.52 -44.40 1.19
CA TRP A 365 8.88 -43.25 1.85
C TRP A 365 8.20 -42.35 0.82
N PRO A 366 7.00 -41.83 1.11
CA PRO A 366 6.28 -40.94 0.21
C PRO A 366 7.01 -39.60 0.06
N SER A 367 6.81 -38.96 -1.10
CA SER A 367 7.46 -37.73 -1.50
C SER A 367 6.55 -36.89 -2.41
N LEU A 368 6.79 -35.58 -2.42
CA LEU A 368 6.10 -34.59 -3.26
C LEU A 368 6.73 -34.42 -4.66
N ALA A 369 7.86 -35.08 -4.93
CA ALA A 369 8.56 -35.06 -6.21
C ALA A 369 9.26 -36.39 -6.50
N GLU A 370 9.63 -36.64 -7.75
CA GLU A 370 10.44 -37.81 -8.15
C GLU A 370 11.78 -37.88 -7.37
N VAL A 371 12.31 -36.72 -6.97
CA VAL A 371 13.43 -36.60 -6.03
C VAL A 371 13.12 -35.52 -4.98
N ASP A 372 12.95 -35.92 -3.72
CA ASP A 372 13.09 -35.06 -2.53
C ASP A 372 14.36 -35.46 -1.78
N GLY A 373 15.39 -34.62 -1.89
CA GLY A 373 16.67 -34.84 -1.24
C GLY A 373 16.71 -34.14 0.10
N VAL A 374 16.87 -34.90 1.19
CA VAL A 374 17.20 -34.34 2.51
C VAL A 374 18.72 -34.29 2.68
N TRP A 375 19.26 -33.11 2.99
CA TRP A 375 20.71 -32.92 3.13
C TRP A 375 21.31 -33.74 4.27
N SER A 376 22.34 -34.51 3.96
CA SER A 376 23.14 -35.29 4.92
C SER A 376 24.64 -34.95 4.89
N GLY A 377 25.07 -34.15 3.92
CA GLY A 377 26.46 -33.78 3.70
C GLY A 377 27.10 -32.96 4.84
N GLY A 378 28.41 -32.88 4.78
CA GLY A 378 29.28 -32.08 5.64
C GLY A 378 29.13 -30.57 5.44
N THR A 379 30.24 -29.85 5.62
CA THR A 379 30.26 -28.38 5.70
C THR A 379 30.86 -27.72 4.45
N LEU A 380 31.36 -28.50 3.48
CA LEU A 380 31.91 -28.02 2.20
C LEU A 380 31.52 -28.95 1.03
N ASP A 381 30.48 -29.75 1.21
CA ASP A 381 30.16 -30.86 0.32
C ASP A 381 29.30 -30.36 -0.86
N ALA A 382 29.33 -31.06 -1.99
CA ALA A 382 28.69 -30.61 -3.22
C ALA A 382 27.21 -31.01 -3.29
N TRP A 383 26.34 -30.07 -3.69
CA TRP A 383 24.95 -30.31 -4.07
C TRP A 383 24.86 -31.37 -5.16
N ASN A 384 25.76 -31.31 -6.14
CA ASN A 384 25.83 -32.22 -7.29
C ASN A 384 26.25 -33.66 -6.92
N ASP A 385 26.81 -33.90 -5.73
CA ASP A 385 27.16 -35.23 -5.26
C ASP A 385 25.96 -35.88 -4.57
N GLY A 386 25.47 -36.99 -5.12
CA GLY A 386 24.34 -37.74 -4.57
C GLY A 386 24.59 -38.26 -3.15
N SER A 387 25.85 -38.49 -2.76
CA SER A 387 26.20 -38.94 -1.40
C SER A 387 26.03 -37.84 -0.33
N SER A 388 25.88 -36.58 -0.74
CA SER A 388 25.49 -35.47 0.15
C SER A 388 24.04 -35.56 0.61
N TRP A 389 23.20 -36.45 0.04
CA TRP A 389 21.75 -36.49 0.26
C TRP A 389 21.28 -37.87 0.77
N ARG A 390 20.30 -37.86 1.70
CA ARG A 390 19.59 -39.08 2.12
C ARG A 390 18.98 -39.74 0.87
N GLY A 391 19.27 -41.01 0.64
CA GLY A 391 18.84 -41.75 -0.56
C GLY A 391 19.87 -41.82 -1.70
N GLY A 392 20.96 -41.04 -1.65
CA GLY A 392 22.07 -41.15 -2.61
C GLY A 392 21.85 -40.45 -3.97
N ILE A 393 20.79 -39.65 -4.11
CA ILE A 393 20.41 -38.93 -5.34
C ILE A 393 20.35 -37.43 -5.04
N ALA A 394 21.01 -36.62 -5.87
CA ALA A 394 20.98 -35.17 -5.75
C ALA A 394 19.72 -34.56 -6.42
N PRO A 395 19.02 -33.63 -5.76
CA PRO A 395 17.99 -32.80 -6.39
C PRO A 395 18.59 -31.94 -7.51
N ASN A 396 18.52 -32.41 -8.76
CA ASN A 396 19.01 -31.69 -9.92
C ASN A 396 18.08 -31.86 -11.14
N GLY A 397 16.89 -31.28 -11.06
CA GLY A 397 15.82 -31.36 -12.07
C GLY A 397 14.66 -30.43 -11.73
N ALA A 398 13.81 -30.13 -12.71
CA ALA A 398 12.58 -29.36 -12.47
C ALA A 398 11.67 -30.11 -11.49
N GLY A 399 10.95 -29.38 -10.63
CA GLY A 399 10.05 -29.95 -9.62
C GLY A 399 10.74 -30.70 -8.46
N HIS A 400 12.04 -31.01 -8.55
CA HIS A 400 12.76 -31.69 -7.47
C HIS A 400 12.78 -30.84 -6.19
N VAL A 401 12.67 -31.48 -5.03
CA VAL A 401 12.70 -30.82 -3.72
C VAL A 401 14.08 -31.00 -3.08
N ALA A 402 14.61 -29.92 -2.50
CA ALA A 402 15.88 -29.90 -1.79
C ALA A 402 15.69 -29.41 -0.36
N THR A 403 15.69 -30.33 0.60
CA THR A 403 15.46 -30.04 2.01
C THR A 403 16.79 -29.97 2.78
N LEU A 404 17.26 -28.76 3.01
CA LEU A 404 18.46 -28.43 3.77
C LEU A 404 18.14 -28.40 5.28
N SER A 405 18.28 -29.55 5.94
CA SER A 405 18.02 -29.69 7.39
C SER A 405 19.25 -30.13 8.18
N ALA A 406 19.50 -29.46 9.31
CA ALA A 406 20.61 -29.78 10.21
C ALA A 406 20.30 -29.32 11.65
N ALA A 407 19.92 -30.27 12.51
CA ALA A 407 19.48 -29.99 13.88
C ALA A 407 20.62 -29.63 14.86
N ALA A 408 21.87 -30.01 14.57
CA ALA A 408 23.02 -29.77 15.46
C ALA A 408 24.36 -29.68 14.69
N GLY A 409 25.33 -28.97 15.27
CA GLY A 409 26.69 -28.85 14.72
C GLY A 409 27.13 -27.41 14.44
N ARG A 410 27.64 -27.17 13.23
CA ARG A 410 28.14 -25.87 12.74
C ARG A 410 27.35 -25.45 11.49
N PRO A 411 27.39 -24.16 11.10
CA PRO A 411 26.92 -23.73 9.79
C PRO A 411 27.47 -24.59 8.64
N ARG A 412 26.68 -24.71 7.58
CA ARG A 412 27.00 -25.50 6.38
C ARG A 412 27.26 -24.59 5.19
N GLN A 413 28.30 -24.86 4.41
CA GLN A 413 28.38 -24.39 3.04
C GLN A 413 28.07 -25.58 2.12
N VAL A 414 27.18 -25.35 1.16
CA VAL A 414 26.77 -26.33 0.16
C VAL A 414 27.32 -25.85 -1.18
N ALA A 415 28.31 -26.54 -1.71
CA ALA A 415 28.91 -26.14 -2.99
C ALA A 415 27.97 -26.46 -4.14
N ILE A 416 27.85 -25.56 -5.13
CA ILE A 416 27.22 -25.85 -6.41
C ILE A 416 28.35 -25.90 -7.44
N GLU A 417 28.41 -26.97 -8.22
CA GLU A 417 29.51 -27.27 -9.13
C GLU A 417 29.06 -27.43 -10.58
N GLY A 418 30.02 -27.56 -11.49
CA GLY A 418 29.78 -27.81 -12.91
C GLY A 418 28.96 -26.71 -13.59
N SER A 419 27.82 -27.09 -14.16
CA SER A 419 26.91 -26.19 -14.89
C SER A 419 25.84 -25.52 -14.01
N GLY A 420 25.82 -25.78 -12.70
CA GLY A 420 24.72 -25.39 -11.81
C GLY A 420 23.83 -26.58 -11.41
N VAL A 421 22.73 -26.28 -10.74
CA VAL A 421 21.71 -27.26 -10.31
C VAL A 421 20.30 -26.69 -10.48
N THR A 422 19.32 -27.57 -10.73
CA THR A 422 17.89 -27.22 -10.81
C THR A 422 17.09 -27.86 -9.68
N ALA A 423 16.13 -27.13 -9.11
CA ALA A 423 15.11 -27.64 -8.18
C ALA A 423 13.79 -26.86 -8.35
N GLY A 424 12.65 -27.45 -8.01
CA GLY A 424 11.38 -26.70 -7.90
C GLY A 424 11.25 -25.97 -6.57
N THR A 425 11.69 -26.62 -5.48
CA THR A 425 11.57 -26.09 -4.11
C THR A 425 12.86 -26.31 -3.33
N VAL A 426 13.31 -25.28 -2.60
CA VAL A 426 14.39 -25.40 -1.61
C VAL A 426 13.88 -25.02 -0.22
N ASN A 427 13.93 -25.97 0.71
CA ASN A 427 13.47 -25.83 2.09
C ASN A 427 14.67 -25.72 3.04
N PHE A 428 14.80 -24.62 3.78
CA PHE A 428 15.72 -24.47 4.90
C PHE A 428 14.99 -24.80 6.21
N ARG A 429 15.43 -25.86 6.90
CA ARG A 429 14.74 -26.41 8.09
C ARG A 429 15.71 -26.63 9.25
N GLY A 430 15.78 -25.64 10.14
CA GLY A 430 16.50 -25.72 11.42
C GLY A 430 17.36 -24.48 11.70
N PRO A 431 17.86 -24.31 12.94
CA PRO A 431 18.43 -23.05 13.41
C PRO A 431 19.84 -22.74 12.88
N LEU A 432 20.50 -23.71 12.22
CA LEU A 432 21.87 -23.57 11.73
C LEU A 432 21.91 -22.96 10.33
N ALA A 433 22.70 -21.90 10.18
CA ALA A 433 22.88 -21.22 8.90
C ALA A 433 23.42 -22.15 7.80
N PHE A 434 22.79 -22.08 6.63
CA PHE A 434 23.26 -22.68 5.38
C PHE A 434 23.69 -21.56 4.42
N THR A 435 24.80 -21.75 3.71
CA THR A 435 25.22 -20.92 2.57
C THR A 435 25.26 -21.79 1.32
N VAL A 436 24.40 -21.49 0.35
CA VAL A 436 24.26 -22.26 -0.90
C VAL A 436 25.03 -21.58 -2.03
N GLY A 437 26.03 -22.27 -2.58
CA GLY A 437 26.89 -21.82 -3.66
C GLY A 437 27.78 -20.61 -3.32
N SER A 438 28.12 -19.80 -4.33
CA SER A 438 28.92 -18.58 -4.21
C SER A 438 28.57 -17.58 -5.31
N ILE A 439 28.85 -16.28 -5.09
CA ILE A 439 28.36 -15.16 -5.93
C ILE A 439 28.82 -15.27 -7.39
N ASP A 440 30.07 -15.64 -7.61
CA ASP A 440 30.66 -15.86 -8.95
C ASP A 440 30.59 -17.34 -9.39
N GLY A 441 29.84 -18.18 -8.67
CA GLY A 441 29.71 -19.61 -8.90
C GLY A 441 28.60 -19.98 -9.89
N PRO A 442 28.42 -21.29 -10.17
CA PRO A 442 27.33 -21.78 -10.99
C PRO A 442 25.96 -21.52 -10.33
N ALA A 443 24.92 -21.39 -11.17
CA ALA A 443 23.60 -20.95 -10.73
C ALA A 443 22.77 -22.04 -10.04
N LEU A 444 21.85 -21.60 -9.18
CA LEU A 444 20.66 -22.35 -8.77
C LEU A 444 19.50 -21.94 -9.69
N THR A 445 19.01 -22.88 -10.49
CA THR A 445 17.80 -22.73 -11.29
C THR A 445 16.59 -23.17 -10.47
N LEU A 446 15.53 -22.35 -10.46
CA LEU A 446 14.27 -22.64 -9.76
C LEU A 446 13.15 -22.83 -10.79
N ASP A 447 12.63 -24.04 -10.89
CA ASP A 447 11.86 -24.54 -12.05
C ASP A 447 10.84 -25.58 -11.57
N ASP A 448 9.53 -25.27 -11.62
CA ASP A 448 8.43 -26.16 -11.21
C ASP A 448 7.84 -26.89 -12.43
N VAL A 449 7.71 -28.22 -12.35
CA VAL A 449 7.18 -29.05 -13.45
C VAL A 449 5.76 -28.67 -13.89
N ASN A 450 5.00 -27.99 -13.06
CA ASN A 450 3.63 -27.54 -13.35
C ASN A 450 3.56 -26.06 -13.80
N GLY A 451 4.68 -25.32 -13.71
CA GLY A 451 4.74 -23.89 -14.00
C GLY A 451 3.91 -23.00 -13.08
N GLU A 452 3.62 -23.43 -11.85
CA GLU A 452 2.80 -22.65 -10.92
C GLU A 452 3.64 -21.58 -10.21
N LYS A 453 4.57 -22.01 -9.35
CA LYS A 453 5.53 -21.18 -8.60
C LYS A 453 6.69 -22.07 -8.15
N ALA A 454 7.93 -21.68 -8.46
CA ALA A 454 9.10 -22.25 -7.80
C ALA A 454 9.31 -21.57 -6.43
N THR A 455 9.74 -22.31 -5.40
CA THR A 455 9.67 -21.85 -4.00
C THR A 455 10.98 -21.93 -3.21
N LEU A 456 11.25 -20.89 -2.41
CA LEU A 456 12.30 -20.86 -1.38
C LEU A 456 11.64 -20.67 0.00
N ASN A 457 11.69 -21.70 0.84
CA ASN A 457 11.01 -21.70 2.14
C ASN A 457 12.03 -21.75 3.28
N VAL A 458 11.94 -20.85 4.25
CA VAL A 458 12.68 -20.90 5.52
C VAL A 458 11.69 -21.10 6.66
N ALA A 459 11.78 -22.22 7.37
CA ALA A 459 10.89 -22.56 8.49
C ALA A 459 11.47 -22.17 9.87
N GLU A 460 12.79 -22.01 9.96
CA GLU A 460 13.55 -21.53 11.12
C GLU A 460 14.92 -21.05 10.61
N GLY A 461 15.60 -20.18 11.36
CA GLY A 461 17.04 -19.94 11.18
C GLY A 461 17.39 -18.72 10.34
N SER A 462 18.64 -18.66 9.85
CA SER A 462 19.14 -17.52 9.07
C SER A 462 20.13 -18.00 8.01
N HIS A 463 19.73 -17.92 6.74
CA HIS A 463 20.39 -18.63 5.63
C HIS A 463 20.75 -17.69 4.49
N THR A 464 21.58 -18.17 3.57
CA THR A 464 22.05 -17.39 2.42
C THR A 464 22.09 -18.26 1.17
N VAL A 465 21.44 -17.82 0.10
CA VAL A 465 21.77 -18.29 -1.26
C VAL A 465 22.78 -17.30 -1.83
N ALA A 466 24.02 -17.75 -1.92
CA ALA A 466 25.12 -16.97 -2.48
C ALA A 466 25.25 -17.19 -3.99
N ALA A 467 24.83 -18.35 -4.51
CA ALA A 467 24.72 -18.60 -5.94
C ALA A 467 23.83 -17.55 -6.66
N PRO A 468 24.09 -17.24 -7.93
CA PRO A 468 23.10 -16.66 -8.82
C PRO A 468 21.83 -17.52 -8.85
N VAL A 469 20.66 -16.89 -8.81
CA VAL A 469 19.35 -17.56 -8.82
C VAL A 469 18.62 -17.21 -10.12
N THR A 470 18.20 -18.22 -10.88
CA THR A 470 17.37 -18.04 -12.07
C THR A 470 16.07 -18.79 -11.87
N ALA A 471 14.99 -18.08 -11.55
CA ALA A 471 13.66 -18.66 -11.55
C ALA A 471 13.11 -18.68 -12.99
N VAL A 472 12.66 -19.85 -13.43
CA VAL A 472 11.89 -20.06 -14.66
C VAL A 472 10.46 -19.56 -14.46
N ASP A 473 9.91 -19.86 -13.27
CA ASP A 473 8.53 -19.56 -12.86
C ASP A 473 8.44 -18.39 -11.85
N PRO A 474 7.24 -17.86 -11.58
CA PRO A 474 7.02 -16.88 -10.51
C PRO A 474 7.62 -17.33 -9.17
N LEU A 475 8.57 -16.56 -8.62
CA LEU A 475 9.32 -16.96 -7.42
C LEU A 475 8.53 -16.63 -6.14
N GLY A 476 8.09 -17.67 -5.43
CA GLY A 476 7.57 -17.56 -4.08
C GLY A 476 8.70 -17.69 -3.05
N VAL A 477 8.79 -16.75 -2.10
CA VAL A 477 9.73 -16.86 -0.98
C VAL A 477 8.99 -16.75 0.35
N ASN A 478 8.89 -17.85 1.08
CA ASN A 478 8.33 -17.87 2.43
C ASN A 478 9.46 -17.81 3.47
N VAL A 479 9.38 -16.87 4.41
CA VAL A 479 10.33 -16.78 5.53
C VAL A 479 9.55 -16.68 6.83
N THR A 480 9.64 -17.70 7.67
CA THR A 480 8.88 -17.83 8.92
C THR A 480 9.74 -18.52 9.99
N PRO A 481 9.48 -18.34 11.31
CA PRO A 481 8.71 -17.26 11.93
C PRO A 481 9.38 -15.88 11.76
N ALA A 482 8.87 -14.85 12.44
CA ALA A 482 9.35 -13.46 12.34
C ALA A 482 10.85 -13.25 12.66
N GLY A 483 11.48 -14.17 13.40
CA GLY A 483 12.93 -14.15 13.67
C GLY A 483 13.81 -14.70 12.55
N SER A 484 13.23 -15.36 11.55
CA SER A 484 13.98 -16.03 10.48
C SER A 484 14.41 -15.08 9.36
N ASN A 485 15.53 -15.41 8.71
CA ASN A 485 16.11 -14.60 7.64
C ASN A 485 16.54 -15.44 6.43
N LEU A 486 16.28 -14.94 5.22
CA LEU A 486 16.91 -15.41 3.99
C LEU A 486 17.63 -14.25 3.30
N SER A 487 18.89 -14.44 2.94
CA SER A 487 19.63 -13.51 2.07
C SER A 487 19.86 -14.12 0.69
N LEU A 488 19.47 -13.41 -0.36
CA LEU A 488 19.89 -13.67 -1.73
C LEU A 488 21.05 -12.71 -2.03
N ALA A 489 22.28 -13.23 -1.98
CA ALA A 489 23.50 -12.48 -2.19
C ALA A 489 24.03 -12.57 -3.63
N GLY A 490 23.71 -13.66 -4.34
CA GLY A 490 23.88 -13.75 -5.78
C GLY A 490 22.83 -12.91 -6.54
N ARG A 491 22.98 -12.86 -7.87
CA ARG A 491 22.04 -12.19 -8.78
C ARG A 491 20.74 -12.99 -8.94
N LEU A 492 19.59 -12.37 -8.69
CA LEU A 492 18.28 -12.93 -9.01
C LEU A 492 17.79 -12.52 -10.42
N VAL A 493 17.30 -13.50 -11.17
CA VAL A 493 16.47 -13.35 -12.39
C VAL A 493 15.14 -14.08 -12.12
N ALA A 494 13.99 -13.45 -12.38
CA ALA A 494 12.67 -14.07 -12.18
C ALA A 494 11.55 -13.40 -13.00
N PRO A 495 10.48 -14.13 -13.39
CA PRO A 495 9.25 -13.54 -13.94
C PRO A 495 8.57 -12.56 -12.98
N SER A 496 8.56 -12.88 -11.69
CA SER A 496 8.04 -12.04 -10.60
C SER A 496 8.59 -12.55 -9.26
N LEU A 497 8.40 -11.77 -8.18
CA LEU A 497 8.83 -12.13 -6.83
C LEU A 497 7.71 -11.83 -5.82
N THR A 498 7.29 -12.83 -5.05
CA THR A 498 6.35 -12.64 -3.93
C THR A 498 6.94 -13.13 -2.61
N LYS A 499 6.98 -12.24 -1.61
CA LYS A 499 7.47 -12.50 -0.25
C LYS A 499 6.32 -12.79 0.71
N TYR A 500 6.30 -14.01 1.25
CA TYR A 500 5.36 -14.55 2.24
C TYR A 500 6.04 -14.74 3.62
N GLY A 501 5.25 -15.00 4.66
CA GLY A 501 5.72 -15.25 6.04
C GLY A 501 6.24 -14.01 6.78
N ALA A 502 6.28 -14.07 8.12
CA ALA A 502 6.58 -12.90 8.96
C ALA A 502 8.07 -12.47 9.01
N GLY A 503 9.00 -13.33 8.59
CA GLY A 503 10.45 -13.09 8.63
C GLY A 503 10.98 -12.18 7.51
N VAL A 504 12.30 -12.11 7.38
CA VAL A 504 13.00 -11.16 6.49
C VAL A 504 13.58 -11.86 5.25
N LEU A 505 13.27 -11.33 4.06
CA LEU A 505 14.04 -11.58 2.84
C LEU A 505 14.95 -10.38 2.56
N THR A 506 16.24 -10.62 2.31
CA THR A 506 17.22 -9.59 1.95
C THR A 506 17.77 -9.83 0.55
N LEU A 507 17.61 -8.84 -0.34
CA LEU A 507 18.21 -8.80 -1.67
C LEU A 507 19.49 -7.96 -1.64
N ALA A 508 20.63 -8.63 -1.58
CA ALA A 508 21.96 -8.01 -1.50
C ALA A 508 22.72 -8.03 -2.84
N GLY A 509 22.38 -8.94 -3.75
CA GLY A 509 22.97 -9.01 -5.09
C GLY A 509 22.52 -7.90 -6.06
N SER A 510 22.94 -7.98 -7.32
CA SER A 510 22.37 -7.18 -8.41
C SER A 510 21.25 -7.97 -9.09
N ASN A 511 20.00 -7.56 -8.86
CA ASN A 511 18.77 -8.24 -9.26
C ASN A 511 18.05 -7.42 -10.34
N ASP A 512 18.77 -7.21 -11.45
CA ASP A 512 18.42 -6.30 -12.55
C ASP A 512 17.44 -6.91 -13.56
N GLN A 513 16.87 -8.09 -13.30
CA GLN A 513 15.98 -8.82 -14.21
C GLN A 513 14.81 -9.49 -13.47
N ILE A 514 14.06 -8.73 -12.66
CA ILE A 514 12.69 -9.12 -12.28
C ILE A 514 11.75 -8.57 -13.35
N ALA A 515 11.09 -9.43 -14.13
CA ALA A 515 10.34 -8.99 -15.30
C ALA A 515 9.07 -8.22 -14.92
N GLY A 516 8.27 -8.78 -14.02
CA GLY A 516 6.99 -8.30 -13.55
C GLY A 516 6.99 -7.82 -12.09
N SER A 517 5.86 -8.05 -11.42
CA SER A 517 5.55 -7.60 -10.07
C SER A 517 6.52 -8.06 -8.99
N ILE A 518 6.80 -7.15 -8.04
CA ILE A 518 7.36 -7.43 -6.72
C ILE A 518 6.24 -7.21 -5.68
N LEU A 519 5.89 -8.25 -4.94
CA LEU A 519 4.84 -8.24 -3.93
C LEU A 519 5.41 -8.61 -2.56
N VAL A 520 5.24 -7.75 -1.57
CA VAL A 520 5.58 -8.05 -0.17
C VAL A 520 4.28 -8.20 0.60
N LYS A 521 3.89 -9.45 0.86
CA LYS A 521 2.61 -9.79 1.48
C LYS A 521 2.68 -9.77 3.00
N ASN A 522 3.74 -10.36 3.57
CA ASN A 522 3.97 -10.30 5.01
C ASN A 522 5.46 -10.19 5.36
N GLY A 523 5.73 -9.69 6.57
CA GLY A 523 7.07 -9.57 7.12
C GLY A 523 7.88 -8.45 6.45
N LYS A 524 9.11 -8.74 6.04
CA LYS A 524 10.03 -7.74 5.49
C LYS A 524 10.71 -8.16 4.19
N LEU A 525 10.80 -7.24 3.25
CA LEU A 525 11.76 -7.24 2.15
C LEU A 525 12.80 -6.13 2.40
N ALA A 526 14.08 -6.48 2.46
CA ALA A 526 15.19 -5.54 2.57
C ALA A 526 16.00 -5.52 1.27
N ILE A 527 16.38 -4.33 0.80
CA ILE A 527 17.15 -4.12 -0.43
C ILE A 527 18.39 -3.28 -0.09
N SER A 528 19.54 -3.94 -0.04
CA SER A 528 20.86 -3.30 0.06
C SER A 528 21.64 -3.39 -1.27
N GLY A 529 21.26 -4.32 -2.14
CA GLY A 529 21.75 -4.45 -3.50
C GLY A 529 20.97 -3.60 -4.51
N ALA A 530 21.01 -3.99 -5.78
CA ALA A 530 20.21 -3.38 -6.84
C ALA A 530 19.00 -4.28 -7.19
N VAL A 531 17.85 -3.67 -7.47
CA VAL A 531 16.62 -4.35 -7.89
C VAL A 531 15.93 -3.51 -8.97
N THR A 532 15.57 -4.14 -10.09
CA THR A 532 14.77 -3.48 -11.13
C THR A 532 13.58 -4.35 -11.56
N SER A 533 12.38 -3.77 -11.56
CA SER A 533 11.17 -4.37 -12.13
C SER A 533 10.78 -3.65 -13.42
N SER A 534 10.70 -4.40 -14.53
CA SER A 534 10.47 -3.82 -15.86
C SER A 534 9.00 -3.47 -16.16
N THR A 535 8.07 -4.17 -15.51
CA THR A 535 6.62 -4.04 -15.67
C THR A 535 5.88 -4.51 -14.40
N GLY A 536 4.57 -4.27 -14.31
CA GLY A 536 3.72 -4.89 -13.30
C GLY A 536 3.34 -4.00 -12.12
N PHE A 537 2.40 -4.50 -11.33
CA PHE A 537 1.86 -3.84 -10.14
C PHE A 537 2.68 -4.29 -8.92
N ASN A 538 3.25 -3.36 -8.16
CA ASN A 538 4.05 -3.65 -6.97
C ASN A 538 3.31 -3.18 -5.72
N ALA A 539 3.36 -3.99 -4.66
CA ALA A 539 2.66 -3.71 -3.42
C ALA A 539 3.43 -4.17 -2.19
N VAL A 540 3.27 -3.42 -1.10
CA VAL A 540 3.74 -3.74 0.24
C VAL A 540 2.50 -3.69 1.12
N GLY A 541 1.98 -4.86 1.53
CA GLY A 541 0.64 -4.99 2.09
C GLY A 541 -0.40 -4.80 0.98
N GLN A 542 -0.65 -5.85 0.20
CA GLN A 542 -1.51 -5.79 -0.98
C GLN A 542 -2.98 -5.95 -0.61
N ILE A 543 -3.32 -7.01 0.12
CA ILE A 543 -4.71 -7.40 0.40
C ILE A 543 -5.06 -7.38 1.89
N LEU A 544 -6.35 -7.51 2.16
CA LEU A 544 -6.96 -7.66 3.49
C LEU A 544 -6.10 -8.46 4.49
N GLY A 545 -5.74 -7.82 5.61
CA GLY A 545 -4.99 -8.41 6.71
C GLY A 545 -3.47 -8.44 6.55
N GLU A 546 -2.94 -8.24 5.34
CA GLU A 546 -1.49 -8.25 5.09
C GLU A 546 -0.78 -7.09 5.80
N THR A 547 0.31 -7.41 6.51
CA THR A 547 1.15 -6.44 7.21
C THR A 547 2.61 -6.63 6.79
N ALA A 548 3.10 -5.71 5.97
CA ALA A 548 4.40 -5.85 5.32
C ALA A 548 5.26 -4.58 5.36
N SER A 549 6.56 -4.78 5.23
CA SER A 549 7.56 -3.72 5.18
C SER A 549 8.57 -3.92 4.05
N LEU A 550 8.95 -2.80 3.42
CA LEU A 550 9.99 -2.69 2.41
C LEU A 550 11.03 -1.67 2.89
N GLU A 551 12.28 -2.08 3.02
CA GLU A 551 13.39 -1.19 3.37
C GLU A 551 14.42 -1.15 2.25
N VAL A 552 14.83 0.06 1.85
CA VAL A 552 15.96 0.29 0.94
C VAL A 552 16.98 1.14 1.69
N ASN A 553 18.19 0.60 1.89
CA ASN A 553 19.21 1.16 2.79
C ASN A 553 20.63 1.00 2.25
N GLY A 554 21.62 1.60 2.93
CA GLY A 554 22.99 1.70 2.44
C GLY A 554 23.05 2.39 1.08
N THR A 555 23.61 1.71 0.07
CA THR A 555 23.61 2.16 -1.34
C THR A 555 22.54 1.47 -2.19
N GLY A 556 21.53 0.86 -1.55
CA GLY A 556 20.51 0.04 -2.18
C GLY A 556 19.68 0.79 -3.22
N ARG A 557 19.29 0.10 -4.31
CA ARG A 557 18.56 0.71 -5.43
C ARG A 557 17.34 -0.10 -5.80
N LEU A 558 16.19 0.55 -5.86
CA LEU A 558 14.91 -0.01 -6.32
C LEU A 558 14.39 0.84 -7.47
N SER A 559 14.31 0.28 -8.68
CA SER A 559 13.76 0.95 -9.86
C SER A 559 12.59 0.15 -10.44
N LEU A 560 11.38 0.69 -10.32
CA LEU A 560 10.14 0.07 -10.76
C LEU A 560 9.58 0.83 -11.97
N ASN A 561 9.03 0.15 -12.97
CA ASN A 561 8.35 0.79 -14.10
C ASN A 561 6.83 0.52 -14.14
N GLY A 562 6.26 0.20 -12.99
CA GLY A 562 4.82 0.14 -12.73
C GLY A 562 4.51 0.59 -11.31
N ASP A 563 3.23 0.57 -10.93
CA ASP A 563 2.78 1.17 -9.65
C ASP A 563 3.53 0.61 -8.44
N LEU A 564 3.78 1.47 -7.44
CA LEU A 564 4.28 1.11 -6.12
C LEU A 564 3.26 1.55 -5.07
N ASN A 565 2.56 0.58 -4.48
CA ASN A 565 1.50 0.80 -3.50
C ASN A 565 1.98 0.37 -2.12
N ILE A 566 1.91 1.27 -1.15
CA ILE A 566 2.28 1.05 0.25
C ILE A 566 0.97 1.04 1.05
N GLY A 567 0.48 -0.16 1.38
CA GLY A 567 -0.90 -0.43 1.82
C GLY A 567 -1.88 -0.24 0.66
N ASP A 568 -2.37 -1.32 0.04
CA ASP A 568 -3.21 -1.25 -1.16
C ASP A 568 -4.72 -1.42 -0.94
N THR A 569 -5.20 -2.63 -0.64
CA THR A 569 -6.63 -2.96 -0.69
C THR A 569 -7.05 -3.87 0.49
N GLY A 570 -7.48 -3.28 1.60
CA GLY A 570 -8.23 -4.00 2.64
C GLY A 570 -9.74 -4.05 2.36
N ASP A 571 -10.55 -4.16 3.42
CA ASP A 571 -12.01 -4.04 3.35
C ASP A 571 -12.50 -2.83 4.17
N SER A 572 -13.81 -2.70 4.43
CA SER A 572 -14.36 -1.56 5.19
C SER A 572 -13.98 -1.52 6.69
N SER A 573 -13.36 -2.58 7.21
CA SER A 573 -13.06 -2.81 8.63
C SER A 573 -11.56 -3.06 8.89
N THR A 574 -10.93 -3.90 8.08
CA THR A 574 -9.58 -4.42 8.29
C THR A 574 -8.68 -3.94 7.15
N PRO A 575 -7.50 -3.37 7.44
CA PRO A 575 -6.63 -2.77 6.44
C PRO A 575 -5.86 -3.81 5.62
N ALA A 576 -5.31 -3.34 4.49
CA ALA A 576 -3.99 -3.80 4.02
C ALA A 576 -2.95 -2.77 4.49
N THR A 577 -1.87 -3.22 5.14
CA THR A 577 -0.93 -2.36 5.88
C THR A 577 0.49 -2.47 5.32
N GLY A 578 1.03 -1.34 4.83
CA GLY A 578 2.35 -1.27 4.23
C GLY A 578 3.25 -0.22 4.86
N THR A 579 4.54 -0.52 4.99
CA THR A 579 5.57 0.46 5.34
C THR A 579 6.72 0.47 4.33
N LEU A 580 7.06 1.64 3.79
CA LEU A 580 8.30 1.87 3.03
C LEU A 580 9.31 2.64 3.89
N THR A 581 10.56 2.21 3.91
CA THR A 581 11.66 2.87 4.59
C THR A 581 12.81 3.16 3.62
N ILE A 582 13.30 4.40 3.61
CA ILE A 582 14.42 4.87 2.78
C ILE A 582 15.45 5.55 3.70
N ARG A 583 16.70 5.09 3.67
CA ARG A 583 17.80 5.58 4.52
C ARG A 583 19.09 5.79 3.73
N ASP A 584 20.10 6.34 4.40
CA ASP A 584 21.49 6.38 3.93
C ASP A 584 21.63 7.05 2.53
N ASP A 585 22.27 6.37 1.57
CA ASP A 585 22.44 6.81 0.17
C ASP A 585 21.51 6.04 -0.79
N ALA A 586 20.43 5.44 -0.28
CA ALA A 586 19.55 4.57 -1.06
C ALA A 586 18.71 5.33 -2.11
N SER A 587 18.32 4.66 -3.19
CA SER A 587 17.54 5.27 -4.27
C SER A 587 16.30 4.45 -4.62
N VAL A 588 15.13 5.07 -4.55
CA VAL A 588 13.86 4.53 -5.05
C VAL A 588 13.40 5.35 -6.25
N VAL A 589 13.16 4.68 -7.37
CA VAL A 589 12.67 5.29 -8.62
C VAL A 589 11.39 4.58 -9.05
N VAL A 590 10.31 5.34 -9.16
CA VAL A 590 9.08 4.92 -9.86
C VAL A 590 9.10 5.58 -11.25
N GLY A 591 9.25 4.75 -12.27
CA GLY A 591 9.40 5.12 -13.68
C GLY A 591 8.11 5.61 -14.33
N THR A 592 8.17 5.87 -15.63
CA THR A 592 7.07 6.51 -16.37
C THR A 592 5.79 5.67 -16.45
N GLY A 593 5.88 4.34 -16.26
CA GLY A 593 4.71 3.45 -16.25
C GLY A 593 3.97 3.35 -14.90
N GLY A 594 4.54 3.85 -13.80
CA GLY A 594 4.06 3.60 -12.44
C GLY A 594 3.74 4.84 -11.62
N GLY A 595 2.65 4.81 -10.85
CA GLY A 595 2.41 5.82 -9.81
C GLY A 595 2.88 5.34 -8.43
N PHE A 596 3.16 6.29 -7.55
CA PHE A 596 3.52 6.07 -6.15
C PHE A 596 2.33 6.39 -5.24
N TYR A 597 1.96 5.43 -4.39
CA TYR A 597 0.71 5.48 -3.63
C TYR A 597 0.90 5.03 -2.18
N VAL A 598 0.58 5.90 -1.23
CA VAL A 598 0.70 5.66 0.21
C VAL A 598 -0.70 5.68 0.82
N GLY A 599 -1.17 4.54 1.33
CA GLY A 599 -2.59 4.33 1.59
C GLY A 599 -3.35 4.37 0.26
N SER A 600 -3.09 3.41 -0.63
CA SER A 600 -3.58 3.44 -2.01
C SER A 600 -5.11 3.36 -2.07
N GLY A 601 -5.75 2.40 -1.40
CA GLY A 601 -7.21 2.24 -1.43
C GLY A 601 -7.72 2.17 -2.87
N PHE A 602 -7.24 1.19 -3.64
CA PHE A 602 -7.44 1.10 -5.09
C PHE A 602 -8.91 0.91 -5.46
N PHE A 603 -9.70 0.23 -4.62
CA PHE A 603 -11.15 0.11 -4.76
C PHE A 603 -11.90 0.98 -3.73
N ALA A 604 -13.08 1.47 -4.10
CA ALA A 604 -13.91 2.28 -3.19
C ALA A 604 -14.34 1.48 -1.96
N ASN A 605 -14.45 2.16 -0.81
CA ASN A 605 -14.82 1.60 0.51
C ASN A 605 -13.83 0.56 1.09
N THR A 606 -12.58 0.56 0.63
CA THR A 606 -11.50 -0.27 1.20
C THR A 606 -10.59 0.54 2.12
N ARG A 607 -10.20 -0.03 3.25
CA ARG A 607 -9.26 0.52 4.22
C ARG A 607 -7.85 0.12 3.80
N ALA A 608 -6.95 1.08 3.70
CA ALA A 608 -5.57 0.85 3.27
C ALA A 608 -4.66 1.80 4.05
N GLU A 609 -3.65 1.27 4.72
CA GLU A 609 -2.77 2.02 5.62
C GLU A 609 -1.35 1.99 5.10
N GLY A 610 -0.87 3.13 4.61
CA GLY A 610 0.50 3.29 4.13
C GLY A 610 1.31 4.22 5.01
N THR A 611 2.53 3.83 5.35
CA THR A 611 3.52 4.71 5.97
C THR A 611 4.81 4.75 5.15
N VAL A 612 5.35 5.93 4.91
CA VAL A 612 6.71 6.12 4.38
C VAL A 612 7.58 6.78 5.44
N VAL A 613 8.78 6.26 5.66
CA VAL A 613 9.81 6.86 6.51
C VAL A 613 11.07 7.09 5.69
N GLN A 614 11.31 8.34 5.30
CA GLN A 614 12.54 8.76 4.63
C GLN A 614 13.42 9.60 5.58
N SER A 615 14.65 9.13 5.78
CA SER A 615 15.68 9.81 6.59
C SER A 615 16.99 10.03 5.84
N GLY A 616 17.06 9.61 4.58
CA GLY A 616 18.20 9.73 3.69
C GLY A 616 17.80 9.43 2.24
N GLY A 617 18.78 9.26 1.37
CA GLY A 617 18.58 8.79 0.01
C GLY A 617 17.73 9.69 -0.88
N SER A 618 17.17 9.10 -1.94
CA SER A 618 16.32 9.79 -2.92
C SER A 618 15.09 8.97 -3.32
N LEU A 619 13.92 9.61 -3.36
CA LEU A 619 12.71 9.09 -4.01
C LEU A 619 12.41 9.90 -5.27
N THR A 620 12.33 9.26 -6.43
CA THR A 620 11.94 9.90 -7.70
C THR A 620 10.68 9.25 -8.28
N VAL A 621 9.70 10.05 -8.71
CA VAL A 621 8.44 9.57 -9.31
C VAL A 621 8.20 10.27 -10.65
N ASN A 622 8.21 9.50 -11.74
CA ASN A 622 8.35 9.99 -13.11
C ASN A 622 7.11 9.83 -14.02
N ARG A 623 6.02 9.22 -13.56
CA ARG A 623 4.82 9.01 -14.38
C ARG A 623 4.10 10.33 -14.68
N PRO A 624 3.98 10.73 -15.96
CA PRO A 624 3.28 11.94 -16.34
C PRO A 624 1.77 11.75 -16.17
N GLY A 625 1.09 12.82 -15.75
CA GLY A 625 -0.37 12.86 -15.60
C GLY A 625 -0.83 13.12 -14.18
N ASP A 626 -2.12 12.91 -13.97
CA ASP A 626 -2.84 13.34 -12.78
C ASP A 626 -2.85 12.25 -11.70
N GLY A 627 -2.33 12.54 -10.51
CA GLY A 627 -2.35 11.62 -9.37
C GLY A 627 -1.41 10.43 -9.50
N SER A 628 -0.16 10.68 -9.91
CA SER A 628 0.89 9.64 -9.89
C SER A 628 1.79 9.71 -8.66
N PHE A 629 1.59 10.68 -7.77
CA PHE A 629 2.09 10.67 -6.38
C PHE A 629 0.91 11.01 -5.47
N VAL A 630 0.46 10.07 -4.64
CA VAL A 630 -0.67 10.29 -3.71
C VAL A 630 -0.38 9.72 -2.33
N VAL A 631 -0.63 10.54 -1.31
CA VAL A 631 -0.70 10.14 0.10
C VAL A 631 -2.16 10.30 0.52
N GLY A 632 -2.82 9.22 0.94
CA GLY A 632 -4.23 9.24 1.36
C GLY A 632 -5.26 9.05 0.24
N GLY A 633 -5.29 7.87 -0.37
CA GLY A 633 -6.43 7.37 -1.15
C GLY A 633 -6.48 7.77 -2.64
N ARG A 634 -6.44 6.76 -3.51
CA ARG A 634 -6.68 6.82 -4.97
C ARG A 634 -8.17 6.85 -5.30
N THR A 635 -8.94 5.89 -4.77
CA THR A 635 -10.39 5.76 -5.01
C THR A 635 -11.20 5.70 -3.71
N SER A 636 -10.68 5.08 -2.65
CA SER A 636 -11.33 5.01 -1.34
C SER A 636 -11.20 6.28 -0.50
N ALA A 637 -12.25 6.57 0.28
CA ALA A 637 -12.23 7.57 1.35
C ALA A 637 -11.80 6.98 2.71
N LEU A 638 -11.74 5.64 2.85
CA LEU A 638 -11.27 4.94 4.06
C LEU A 638 -9.76 4.67 4.06
N ALA A 639 -9.04 5.15 3.04
CA ALA A 639 -7.60 4.99 2.92
C ALA A 639 -6.85 6.08 3.69
N HIS A 640 -5.76 5.68 4.35
CA HIS A 640 -4.93 6.54 5.17
C HIS A 640 -3.46 6.41 4.77
N GLY A 641 -2.81 7.53 4.46
CA GLY A 641 -1.40 7.56 4.10
C GLY A 641 -0.63 8.57 4.95
N VAL A 642 0.56 8.17 5.41
CA VAL A 642 1.47 9.05 6.17
C VAL A 642 2.86 9.03 5.52
N TYR A 643 3.45 10.21 5.30
CA TYR A 643 4.81 10.36 4.79
C TYR A 643 5.67 11.16 5.77
N ARG A 644 6.75 10.57 6.27
CA ARG A 644 7.70 11.21 7.19
C ARG A 644 9.02 11.49 6.47
N LEU A 645 9.38 12.76 6.30
CA LEU A 645 10.60 13.22 5.64
C LEU A 645 11.50 13.98 6.65
N SER A 646 12.55 13.30 7.10
CA SER A 646 13.54 13.85 8.06
C SER A 646 14.92 14.09 7.43
N GLY A 647 15.14 13.60 6.21
CA GLY A 647 16.41 13.72 5.49
C GLY A 647 16.32 13.12 4.09
N GLY A 648 17.33 13.38 3.25
CA GLY A 648 17.33 12.96 1.85
C GLY A 648 16.53 13.89 0.93
N SER A 649 16.10 13.37 -0.23
CA SER A 649 15.42 14.15 -1.26
C SER A 649 14.22 13.43 -1.90
N VAL A 650 13.24 14.20 -2.36
CA VAL A 650 12.11 13.74 -3.19
C VAL A 650 12.05 14.56 -4.47
N ALA A 651 11.84 13.89 -5.60
CA ALA A 651 11.64 14.47 -6.92
C ALA A 651 10.33 13.95 -7.55
N ALA A 652 9.25 14.71 -7.35
CA ALA A 652 7.94 14.40 -7.91
C ALA A 652 7.77 15.09 -9.28
N ASN A 653 8.05 14.34 -10.35
CA ASN A 653 7.93 14.77 -11.74
C ASN A 653 6.48 14.64 -12.27
N THR A 654 5.51 14.88 -11.38
CA THR A 654 4.08 14.57 -11.53
C THR A 654 3.23 15.45 -10.61
N ASN A 655 1.90 15.41 -10.75
CA ASN A 655 0.99 16.01 -9.78
C ASN A 655 1.08 15.24 -8.43
N VAL A 656 1.14 15.97 -7.32
CA VAL A 656 1.28 15.45 -5.95
C VAL A 656 0.02 15.76 -5.16
N PHE A 657 -0.59 14.74 -4.54
CA PHE A 657 -1.79 14.90 -3.70
C PHE A 657 -1.59 14.38 -2.29
N ILE A 658 -1.80 15.24 -1.32
CA ILE A 658 -1.84 14.92 0.11
C ILE A 658 -3.31 15.02 0.54
N GLY A 659 -3.91 13.91 0.95
CA GLY A 659 -5.37 13.80 0.99
C GLY A 659 -5.92 13.76 -0.43
N GLY A 660 -5.75 12.63 -1.12
CA GLY A 660 -6.30 12.41 -2.45
C GLY A 660 -7.82 12.28 -2.38
N ARG A 661 -8.29 11.14 -1.88
CA ARG A 661 -9.71 10.88 -1.55
C ARG A 661 -9.96 10.48 -0.10
N GLY A 662 -8.95 9.95 0.58
CA GLY A 662 -9.00 9.60 1.99
C GLY A 662 -8.32 10.68 2.84
N SER A 663 -7.66 10.24 3.92
CA SER A 663 -6.82 11.11 4.76
C SER A 663 -5.35 10.92 4.42
N GLY A 664 -4.62 12.02 4.21
CA GLY A 664 -3.19 11.99 3.90
C GLY A 664 -2.40 13.01 4.71
N GLU A 665 -1.31 12.56 5.32
CA GLU A 665 -0.47 13.35 6.22
C GLU A 665 0.98 13.37 5.75
N VAL A 666 1.63 14.53 5.78
CA VAL A 666 3.08 14.66 5.58
C VAL A 666 3.69 15.40 6.77
N GLU A 667 4.65 14.75 7.42
CA GLU A 667 5.51 15.33 8.44
C GLU A 667 6.89 15.58 7.82
N GLN A 668 7.32 16.85 7.74
CA GLN A 668 8.63 17.21 7.22
C GLN A 668 9.44 17.99 8.26
N SER A 669 10.53 17.36 8.72
CA SER A 669 11.51 17.91 9.66
C SER A 669 12.92 18.03 9.09
N GLY A 670 13.07 17.71 7.80
CA GLY A 670 14.32 17.85 7.08
C GLY A 670 14.19 17.50 5.60
N GLY A 671 15.34 17.34 4.94
CA GLY A 671 15.42 16.99 3.52
C GLY A 671 14.83 18.05 2.57
N VAL A 672 14.70 17.68 1.30
CA VAL A 672 14.15 18.56 0.25
C VAL A 672 13.10 17.82 -0.58
N PHE A 673 11.86 18.31 -0.57
CA PHE A 673 10.78 17.82 -1.44
C PHE A 673 10.63 18.74 -2.65
N ASN A 674 10.71 18.21 -3.87
CA ASN A 674 10.52 18.98 -5.10
C ASN A 674 9.27 18.50 -5.86
N ALA A 675 8.24 19.33 -5.91
CA ALA A 675 7.08 19.16 -6.77
C ALA A 675 7.27 19.97 -8.06
N SER A 676 7.15 19.31 -9.23
CA SER A 676 7.33 19.96 -10.55
C SER A 676 6.04 20.35 -11.26
N GLN A 677 4.88 19.94 -10.72
CA GLN A 677 3.56 20.21 -11.29
C GLN A 677 2.62 20.74 -10.19
N TYR A 678 1.32 20.48 -10.31
CA TYR A 678 0.34 20.83 -9.28
C TYR A 678 0.59 20.03 -7.99
N LEU A 679 0.65 20.73 -6.87
CA LEU A 679 0.60 20.15 -5.53
C LEU A 679 -0.73 20.56 -4.89
N ALA A 680 -1.55 19.58 -4.51
CA ALA A 680 -2.79 19.85 -3.78
C ALA A 680 -2.82 19.10 -2.44
N ILE A 681 -3.18 19.84 -1.39
CA ILE A 681 -3.42 19.35 -0.04
C ILE A 681 -4.94 19.42 0.18
N GLY A 682 -5.61 18.31 0.49
CA GLY A 682 -7.07 18.23 0.56
C GLY A 682 -7.73 18.30 -0.83
N ARG A 683 -7.43 17.34 -1.70
CA ARG A 683 -7.75 17.44 -3.13
C ARG A 683 -9.23 17.29 -3.43
N PHE A 684 -9.81 16.10 -3.29
CA PHE A 684 -11.20 15.84 -3.71
C PHE A 684 -12.19 16.09 -2.56
N ALA A 685 -13.46 16.32 -2.89
CA ALA A 685 -14.51 16.51 -1.89
C ALA A 685 -14.56 15.38 -0.84
N ASN A 686 -14.61 15.74 0.44
CA ASN A 686 -14.53 14.87 1.63
C ASN A 686 -13.15 14.20 1.89
N SER A 687 -12.10 14.53 1.12
CA SER A 687 -10.72 14.18 1.51
C SER A 687 -10.18 15.11 2.59
N THR A 688 -9.15 14.67 3.31
CA THR A 688 -8.39 15.48 4.27
C THR A 688 -6.90 15.37 3.97
N GLY A 689 -6.23 16.50 3.79
CA GLY A 689 -4.79 16.59 3.62
C GLY A 689 -4.16 17.49 4.68
N ALA A 690 -3.04 17.05 5.26
CA ALA A 690 -2.23 17.86 6.15
C ALA A 690 -0.75 17.78 5.74
N TRP A 691 -0.05 18.90 5.69
CA TRP A 691 1.41 18.95 5.55
C TRP A 691 1.97 19.88 6.63
N THR A 692 2.76 19.32 7.56
CA THR A 692 3.48 20.06 8.59
C THR A 692 4.96 20.09 8.25
N ILE A 693 5.57 21.28 8.28
CA ILE A 693 6.97 21.52 7.89
C ILE A 693 7.65 22.30 9.02
N ASP A 694 8.32 21.60 9.94
CA ASP A 694 9.11 22.21 11.03
C ASP A 694 10.61 22.37 10.69
N GLY A 695 11.06 21.72 9.61
CA GLY A 695 12.42 21.80 9.10
C GLY A 695 12.55 21.29 7.67
N GLY A 696 13.61 21.70 6.97
CA GLY A 696 13.84 21.33 5.57
C GLY A 696 13.06 22.21 4.57
N VAL A 697 13.03 21.79 3.31
CA VAL A 697 12.50 22.62 2.20
C VAL A 697 11.45 21.88 1.37
N LEU A 698 10.33 22.54 1.09
CA LEU A 698 9.35 22.16 0.07
C LEU A 698 9.39 23.15 -1.10
N ASN A 699 9.77 22.68 -2.28
CA ASN A 699 9.79 23.47 -3.51
C ASN A 699 8.63 23.09 -4.45
N GLN A 700 7.69 24.00 -4.68
CA GLN A 700 6.82 23.98 -5.85
C GLN A 700 7.55 24.74 -6.96
N THR A 701 8.14 23.99 -7.91
CA THR A 701 9.20 24.49 -8.78
C THR A 701 8.73 25.10 -10.11
N ASN A 702 7.49 24.85 -10.53
CA ASN A 702 6.99 25.24 -11.85
C ASN A 702 5.93 26.34 -11.74
N ALA A 703 6.31 27.57 -12.07
CA ALA A 703 5.46 28.76 -12.02
C ALA A 703 4.18 28.71 -12.88
N SER A 704 4.07 27.76 -13.81
CA SER A 704 2.84 27.54 -14.61
C SER A 704 1.82 26.65 -13.90
N THR A 705 2.14 26.15 -12.72
CA THR A 705 1.32 25.26 -11.87
C THR A 705 1.28 25.81 -10.45
N TRP A 706 0.39 25.28 -9.59
CA TRP A 706 0.03 25.91 -8.32
C TRP A 706 0.21 24.99 -7.12
N LEU A 707 0.43 25.60 -5.96
CA LEU A 707 0.17 25.00 -4.65
C LEU A 707 -1.29 25.29 -4.27
N LEU A 708 -2.08 24.25 -4.01
CA LEU A 708 -3.48 24.33 -3.64
C LEU A 708 -3.66 23.79 -2.21
N VAL A 709 -4.19 24.61 -1.31
CA VAL A 709 -4.52 24.23 0.07
C VAL A 709 -6.03 24.24 0.22
N GLY A 710 -6.63 23.05 0.30
CA GLY A 710 -8.06 22.81 0.14
C GLY A 710 -8.52 23.04 -1.29
N GLU A 711 -8.40 22.04 -2.19
CA GLU A 711 -8.96 22.17 -3.54
C GLU A 711 -10.49 22.01 -3.50
N GLU A 712 -10.99 20.79 -3.40
CA GLU A 712 -12.41 20.46 -3.15
C GLU A 712 -12.66 19.91 -1.74
N GLY A 713 -11.61 19.45 -1.04
CA GLY A 713 -11.66 18.90 0.32
C GLY A 713 -11.02 19.81 1.37
N ASN A 714 -10.67 19.22 2.52
CA ASN A 714 -10.05 19.93 3.64
C ASN A 714 -8.54 19.82 3.53
N GLY A 715 -7.82 20.94 3.44
CA GLY A 715 -6.37 20.98 3.34
C GLY A 715 -5.76 21.94 4.35
N SER A 716 -4.77 21.47 5.11
CA SER A 716 -3.99 22.29 6.05
C SER A 716 -2.49 22.26 5.71
N LEU A 717 -1.86 23.43 5.71
CA LEU A 717 -0.42 23.60 5.54
C LEU A 717 0.14 24.38 6.74
N THR A 718 0.97 23.72 7.56
CA THR A 718 1.66 24.35 8.69
C THR A 718 3.15 24.47 8.38
N VAL A 719 3.69 25.68 8.48
CA VAL A 719 5.12 25.97 8.35
C VAL A 719 5.59 26.57 9.67
N SER A 720 6.62 26.00 10.27
CA SER A 720 7.12 26.37 11.60
C SER A 720 8.62 26.14 11.70
N GLY A 721 9.23 26.50 12.84
CA GLY A 721 10.65 26.23 13.10
C GLY A 721 11.59 26.80 12.03
N ASP A 722 12.46 25.94 11.49
CA ASP A 722 13.36 26.22 10.37
C ASP A 722 12.78 25.78 9.00
N GLY A 723 11.49 25.43 8.96
CA GLY A 723 10.78 24.96 7.76
C GLY A 723 10.63 26.04 6.69
N MET A 724 10.87 25.68 5.43
CA MET A 724 10.76 26.58 4.28
C MET A 724 9.88 26.01 3.16
N VAL A 725 8.93 26.81 2.69
CA VAL A 725 8.14 26.54 1.48
C VAL A 725 8.49 27.59 0.42
N VAL A 726 8.84 27.13 -0.78
CA VAL A 726 9.05 27.98 -1.96
C VAL A 726 7.98 27.66 -2.99
N SER A 727 7.19 28.66 -3.37
CA SER A 727 6.12 28.53 -4.37
C SER A 727 6.36 29.46 -5.56
N ASN A 728 6.92 28.90 -6.63
CA ASN A 728 7.13 29.61 -7.89
C ASN A 728 5.81 29.97 -8.58
N GLY A 729 4.71 29.25 -8.29
CA GLY A 729 3.35 29.64 -8.65
C GLY A 729 2.60 30.33 -7.51
N THR A 730 1.40 30.84 -7.79
CA THR A 730 0.46 31.29 -6.75
C THR A 730 0.05 30.15 -5.83
N VAL A 731 0.02 30.44 -4.53
CA VAL A 731 -0.60 29.61 -3.49
C VAL A 731 -2.09 29.96 -3.44
N PHE A 732 -2.96 29.00 -3.77
CA PHE A 732 -4.41 29.17 -3.63
C PHE A 732 -4.91 28.47 -2.37
N VAL A 733 -5.78 29.16 -1.62
CA VAL A 733 -6.43 28.63 -0.42
C VAL A 733 -7.94 28.55 -0.66
N GLY A 734 -8.56 27.41 -0.39
CA GLY A 734 -9.99 27.16 -0.63
C GLY A 734 -10.39 27.33 -2.10
N TYR A 735 -9.83 26.51 -3.00
CA TYR A 735 -9.90 26.74 -4.45
C TYR A 735 -11.30 26.57 -5.06
N ARG A 736 -12.08 25.58 -4.60
CA ARG A 736 -13.45 25.29 -5.07
C ARG A 736 -14.47 25.60 -3.97
N PRO A 737 -15.77 25.75 -4.28
CA PRO A 737 -16.80 26.12 -3.30
C PRO A 737 -17.00 25.14 -2.12
N SER A 738 -16.48 23.91 -2.21
CA SER A 738 -16.48 22.93 -1.10
C SER A 738 -15.14 22.83 -0.37
N GLY A 739 -14.07 23.45 -0.90
CA GLY A 739 -12.74 23.36 -0.33
C GLY A 739 -12.65 24.18 0.96
N VAL A 740 -11.93 23.64 1.94
CA VAL A 740 -11.56 24.33 3.18
C VAL A 740 -10.04 24.33 3.23
N GLY A 741 -9.44 25.50 3.10
CA GLY A 741 -7.99 25.68 3.11
C GLY A 741 -7.53 26.46 4.32
N GLU A 742 -6.54 25.93 5.04
CA GLU A 742 -5.95 26.54 6.24
C GLU A 742 -4.42 26.61 6.08
N VAL A 743 -3.84 27.79 6.24
CA VAL A 743 -2.38 28.00 6.20
C VAL A 743 -1.92 28.62 7.52
N HIS A 744 -0.96 27.98 8.18
CA HIS A 744 -0.39 28.42 9.45
C HIS A 744 1.10 28.72 9.29
N LEU A 745 1.52 29.93 9.65
CA LEU A 745 2.93 30.34 9.68
C LEU A 745 3.36 30.55 11.15
N ASP A 746 3.56 29.42 11.84
CA ASP A 746 3.99 29.29 13.25
C ASP A 746 5.53 29.36 13.37
N GLY A 747 6.12 30.36 12.74
CA GLY A 747 7.55 30.41 12.41
C GLY A 747 7.83 30.01 10.96
N GLY A 748 9.06 29.59 10.65
CA GLY A 748 9.47 29.22 9.30
C GLY A 748 9.30 30.34 8.25
N VAL A 749 9.33 29.94 6.97
CA VAL A 749 9.22 30.86 5.82
C VAL A 749 8.32 30.27 4.74
N LEU A 750 7.30 31.03 4.31
CA LEU A 750 6.60 30.83 3.04
C LEU A 750 7.04 31.91 2.05
N GLU A 751 7.86 31.52 1.09
CA GLU A 751 8.37 32.37 0.00
C GLU A 751 7.55 32.10 -1.26
N ALA A 752 6.84 33.11 -1.77
CA ALA A 752 5.87 32.92 -2.85
C ALA A 752 5.71 34.14 -3.77
N HIS A 753 5.12 33.92 -4.95
CA HIS A 753 4.58 34.99 -5.79
C HIS A 753 3.32 35.64 -5.18
N SER A 754 2.36 34.85 -4.71
CA SER A 754 1.15 35.38 -4.06
C SER A 754 0.41 34.28 -3.30
N LEU A 755 -0.32 34.69 -2.26
CA LEU A 755 -1.24 33.85 -1.49
C LEU A 755 -2.66 34.41 -1.65
N VAL A 756 -3.54 33.62 -2.24
CA VAL A 756 -4.85 34.07 -2.72
C VAL A 756 -5.97 33.13 -2.28
N GLY A 757 -6.92 33.66 -1.50
CA GLY A 757 -8.20 32.97 -1.27
C GLY A 757 -9.10 33.00 -2.50
N ALA A 758 -9.86 31.93 -2.73
CA ALA A 758 -10.49 31.69 -4.04
C ALA A 758 -12.03 31.57 -4.02
N ARG A 759 -12.60 30.44 -3.60
CA ARG A 759 -14.06 30.16 -3.70
C ARG A 759 -14.67 29.39 -2.52
N GLY A 760 -13.86 28.67 -1.76
CA GLY A 760 -14.25 27.92 -0.58
C GLY A 760 -14.05 28.72 0.70
N GLN A 761 -13.82 28.03 1.81
CA GLN A 761 -13.30 28.66 3.03
C GLN A 761 -11.79 28.72 2.97
N SER A 762 -11.21 29.84 3.39
CA SER A 762 -9.79 30.11 3.22
C SER A 762 -9.24 30.99 4.34
N THR A 763 -8.42 30.38 5.18
CA THR A 763 -7.90 30.98 6.43
C THR A 763 -6.38 31.02 6.38
N LEU A 764 -5.81 32.13 6.83
CA LEU A 764 -4.37 32.28 7.09
C LEU A 764 -4.16 32.69 8.54
N ALA A 765 -3.30 31.97 9.27
CA ALA A 765 -2.84 32.31 10.61
C ALA A 765 -1.36 32.73 10.56
N LEU A 766 -1.05 33.88 11.16
CA LEU A 766 0.28 34.50 11.15
C LEU A 766 0.80 34.60 12.59
N ASN A 767 1.77 33.76 12.94
CA ASN A 767 2.19 33.52 14.31
C ASN A 767 3.73 33.45 14.43
N GLY A 768 4.40 34.52 14.03
CA GLY A 768 5.86 34.68 14.04
C GLY A 768 6.56 34.21 12.75
N GLY A 769 5.84 33.56 11.84
CA GLY A 769 6.37 33.12 10.55
C GLY A 769 6.47 34.21 9.49
N LYS A 770 7.33 34.00 8.49
CA LYS A 770 7.58 34.96 7.41
C LYS A 770 6.79 34.63 6.15
N LEU A 771 5.97 35.58 5.69
CA LEU A 771 5.48 35.61 4.31
C LEU A 771 6.44 36.46 3.47
N ARG A 772 7.18 35.82 2.56
CA ARG A 772 8.23 36.45 1.76
C ARG A 772 7.84 36.60 0.29
N ALA A 773 8.14 37.77 -0.28
CA ALA A 773 7.91 38.07 -1.68
C ALA A 773 9.01 37.53 -2.62
N MET A 774 8.62 36.94 -3.74
CA MET A 774 9.52 36.51 -4.83
C MET A 774 9.56 37.46 -6.04
N ALA A 775 8.65 38.44 -6.11
CA ALA A 775 8.55 39.38 -7.22
C ALA A 775 7.71 40.61 -6.84
N ASN A 776 7.73 41.65 -7.69
CA ASN A 776 6.79 42.77 -7.64
C ASN A 776 5.35 42.28 -7.90
N GLN A 777 4.44 42.47 -6.95
CA GLN A 777 3.11 41.82 -6.94
C GLN A 777 2.02 42.73 -6.35
N THR A 778 1.16 43.27 -7.21
CA THR A 778 0.02 44.12 -6.83
C THR A 778 -1.13 43.37 -6.14
N GLN A 779 -1.03 42.04 -6.07
CA GLN A 779 -2.01 41.12 -5.51
C GLN A 779 -1.31 40.04 -4.66
N PHE A 780 -0.40 40.47 -3.78
CA PHE A 780 0.48 39.58 -3.00
C PHE A 780 -0.28 38.77 -1.95
N LEU A 781 -1.20 39.42 -1.23
CA LEU A 781 -2.12 38.77 -0.28
C LEU A 781 -3.52 39.37 -0.40
N GLN A 782 -4.52 38.54 -0.74
CA GLN A 782 -5.90 38.96 -1.01
C GLN A 782 -6.90 37.79 -1.05
N GLY A 783 -8.19 38.10 -0.96
CA GLY A 783 -9.29 37.18 -1.28
C GLY A 783 -9.54 36.06 -0.29
N LEU A 784 -8.80 36.00 0.82
CA LEU A 784 -9.06 35.05 1.91
C LEU A 784 -10.38 35.38 2.60
N THR A 785 -10.99 34.35 3.18
CA THR A 785 -12.13 34.49 4.09
C THR A 785 -11.67 35.28 5.31
N ASP A 786 -10.59 34.82 5.96
CA ASP A 786 -9.98 35.45 7.12
C ASP A 786 -8.44 35.37 7.05
N ALA A 787 -7.77 36.37 7.62
CA ALA A 787 -6.31 36.39 7.77
C ALA A 787 -5.97 36.95 9.16
N TYR A 788 -5.71 36.07 10.11
CA TYR A 788 -5.51 36.39 11.52
C TYR A 788 -4.04 36.61 11.85
N ILE A 789 -3.78 37.63 12.66
CA ILE A 789 -2.52 37.84 13.36
C ILE A 789 -2.67 37.26 14.77
N GLU A 790 -1.83 36.29 15.10
CA GLU A 790 -1.77 35.64 16.40
C GLU A 790 -0.69 36.25 17.31
N GLN A 791 -0.40 35.62 18.45
CA GLN A 791 0.48 36.18 19.48
C GLN A 791 1.94 36.37 18.98
N GLY A 792 2.42 35.54 18.06
CA GLY A 792 3.73 35.71 17.42
C GLY A 792 3.81 36.83 16.39
N GLY A 793 2.68 37.38 15.94
CA GLY A 793 2.63 38.46 14.95
C GLY A 793 2.82 38.01 13.50
N ALA A 794 2.62 38.94 12.57
CA ALA A 794 2.86 38.73 11.14
C ALA A 794 4.21 39.32 10.72
N ILE A 795 5.02 38.59 9.94
CA ILE A 795 6.22 39.13 9.32
C ILE A 795 6.06 39.11 7.79
N VAL A 796 6.13 40.29 7.17
CA VAL A 796 6.13 40.45 5.71
C VAL A 796 7.52 40.86 5.25
N ASP A 797 8.24 39.92 4.65
CA ASP A 797 9.59 40.11 4.10
C ASP A 797 9.47 40.45 2.61
N THR A 798 9.66 41.72 2.26
CA THR A 798 9.50 42.17 0.87
C THR A 798 10.71 41.88 -0.01
N GLN A 799 11.84 41.43 0.54
CA GLN A 799 13.14 41.45 -0.13
C GLN A 799 13.37 42.82 -0.80
N GLU A 800 13.61 42.88 -2.12
CA GLU A 800 13.71 44.12 -2.92
C GLU A 800 12.38 44.57 -3.56
N PHE A 801 11.30 43.80 -3.37
CA PHE A 801 10.10 43.87 -4.20
C PHE A 801 9.03 44.85 -3.72
N GLN A 802 8.22 45.28 -4.69
CA GLN A 802 7.06 46.14 -4.51
C GLN A 802 5.80 45.27 -4.42
N VAL A 803 5.26 45.08 -3.22
CA VAL A 803 4.12 44.18 -2.96
C VAL A 803 2.94 44.88 -2.30
N ARG A 804 1.72 44.37 -2.55
CA ARG A 804 0.48 44.91 -1.97
C ARG A 804 -0.34 43.83 -1.27
N VAL A 805 -0.67 44.10 -0.01
CA VAL A 805 -1.67 43.38 0.77
C VAL A 805 -2.99 44.14 0.64
N ALA A 806 -3.96 43.49 -0.02
CA ALA A 806 -5.34 43.97 -0.13
C ALA A 806 -6.29 43.20 0.79
N GLN A 807 -5.79 42.17 1.49
CA GLN A 807 -6.51 41.45 2.54
C GLN A 807 -6.59 42.28 3.84
N PRO A 808 -7.76 42.33 4.51
CA PRO A 808 -7.87 42.74 5.91
C PRO A 808 -7.08 41.78 6.81
N LEU A 809 -6.12 42.30 7.55
CA LEU A 809 -5.40 41.59 8.60
C LEU A 809 -6.12 41.79 9.94
N LEU A 810 -6.49 40.69 10.58
CA LEU A 810 -7.45 40.65 11.69
C LEU A 810 -6.76 40.31 13.02
N HIS A 811 -7.31 40.81 14.13
CA HIS A 811 -7.00 40.25 15.45
C HIS A 811 -7.53 38.81 15.53
N ALA A 812 -6.71 37.84 15.96
CA ALA A 812 -7.14 36.46 16.14
C ALA A 812 -8.22 36.32 17.24
N GLU A 813 -9.39 35.77 16.90
CA GLU A 813 -10.51 35.63 17.85
C GLU A 813 -10.15 34.77 19.09
N SER A 814 -9.21 33.84 18.92
CA SER A 814 -8.64 32.99 19.97
C SER A 814 -7.99 33.76 21.13
N LEU A 815 -7.47 34.97 20.87
CA LEU A 815 -6.80 35.82 21.86
C LEU A 815 -7.79 36.69 22.67
N GLY A 816 -8.95 37.01 22.08
CA GLY A 816 -10.14 37.65 22.67
C GLY A 816 -9.97 39.11 23.16
N ARG A 817 -9.04 39.35 24.09
CA ARG A 817 -8.62 40.67 24.59
C ARG A 817 -7.12 40.76 24.84
N THR A 818 -6.39 39.65 24.72
CA THR A 818 -4.93 39.64 24.78
C THR A 818 -4.43 40.23 23.47
N PRO A 819 -3.51 41.22 23.46
CA PRO A 819 -3.00 41.74 22.20
C PRO A 819 -2.32 40.66 21.34
N ASP A 820 -2.51 40.73 20.03
CA ASP A 820 -1.71 40.01 19.04
C ASP A 820 -0.29 40.59 18.92
N GLY A 821 0.59 39.90 18.19
CA GLY A 821 1.97 40.34 17.96
C GLY A 821 2.13 41.49 16.95
N GLY A 822 1.05 41.92 16.28
CA GLY A 822 1.09 43.00 15.29
C GLY A 822 1.76 42.61 13.97
N LEU A 823 2.32 43.59 13.27
CA LEU A 823 2.90 43.44 11.93
C LEU A 823 4.34 43.95 11.88
N VAL A 824 5.26 43.14 11.33
CA VAL A 824 6.64 43.52 11.05
C VAL A 824 6.87 43.56 9.53
N LYS A 825 7.41 44.67 9.04
CA LYS A 825 7.83 44.88 7.65
C LYS A 825 9.37 44.80 7.56
N GLN A 826 9.86 43.85 6.77
CA GLN A 826 11.29 43.61 6.49
C GLN A 826 11.59 43.71 4.99
N GLY A 827 12.88 43.75 4.62
CA GLY A 827 13.36 43.91 3.25
C GLY A 827 13.35 45.37 2.77
N VAL A 828 14.29 45.74 1.91
CA VAL A 828 14.41 47.12 1.35
C VAL A 828 13.27 47.51 0.39
N GLY A 829 12.48 46.55 -0.07
CA GLY A 829 11.29 46.76 -0.90
C GLY A 829 10.15 47.50 -0.21
N ALA A 830 9.03 47.67 -0.92
CA ALA A 830 7.86 48.40 -0.44
C ALA A 830 6.66 47.46 -0.19
N LEU A 831 6.00 47.64 0.95
CA LEU A 831 4.72 47.02 1.29
C LEU A 831 3.61 48.06 1.21
N THR A 832 2.62 47.85 0.35
CA THR A 832 1.37 48.64 0.36
C THR A 832 0.29 47.90 1.13
N LEU A 833 -0.26 48.53 2.17
CA LEU A 833 -1.46 48.08 2.87
C LEU A 833 -2.65 48.92 2.38
N SER A 834 -3.70 48.28 1.85
CA SER A 834 -4.88 48.99 1.32
C SER A 834 -6.23 48.54 1.89
N ALA A 835 -6.22 47.71 2.93
CA ALA A 835 -7.42 47.27 3.64
C ALA A 835 -7.57 47.99 4.98
N ALA A 836 -8.79 47.95 5.54
CA ALA A 836 -8.99 48.21 6.96
C ALA A 836 -8.55 46.98 7.75
N ASN A 837 -7.55 47.13 8.60
CA ASN A 837 -6.97 46.10 9.46
C ASN A 837 -7.47 46.28 10.90
N SER A 838 -7.63 45.18 11.65
CA SER A 838 -8.21 45.19 13.00
C SER A 838 -7.32 44.58 14.09
N TYR A 839 -6.10 44.13 13.74
CA TYR A 839 -5.09 43.73 14.72
C TYR A 839 -4.75 44.88 15.68
N VAL A 840 -4.32 44.54 16.89
CA VAL A 840 -4.09 45.48 18.00
C VAL A 840 -2.63 45.54 18.47
N GLY A 841 -1.79 44.61 18.03
CA GLY A 841 -0.34 44.69 18.21
C GLY A 841 0.31 45.80 17.37
N PRO A 842 1.60 46.12 17.62
CA PRO A 842 2.30 47.22 16.98
C PRO A 842 2.58 46.96 15.49
N THR A 843 2.74 48.02 14.70
CA THR A 843 3.32 47.93 13.35
C THR A 843 4.78 48.40 13.39
N LEU A 844 5.71 47.52 13.04
CA LEU A 844 7.16 47.80 13.03
C LEU A 844 7.68 47.82 11.59
N VAL A 845 8.13 48.98 11.10
CA VAL A 845 8.80 49.09 9.81
C VAL A 845 10.30 49.11 10.07
N GLN A 846 10.94 47.96 9.85
CA GLN A 846 12.37 47.76 10.14
C GLN A 846 13.25 48.13 8.96
N GLU A 847 12.77 47.94 7.73
CA GLU A 847 13.50 48.21 6.48
C GLU A 847 12.53 48.63 5.36
N GLY A 848 13.03 49.41 4.41
CA GLY A 848 12.30 49.80 3.20
C GLY A 848 11.08 50.67 3.48
N THR A 849 10.04 50.55 2.64
CA THR A 849 8.86 51.44 2.69
C THR A 849 7.58 50.71 3.10
N LEU A 850 6.78 51.33 3.97
CA LEU A 850 5.39 50.99 4.22
C LEU A 850 4.49 52.09 3.63
N LEU A 851 3.60 51.74 2.69
CA LEU A 851 2.62 52.64 2.11
C LEU A 851 1.20 52.28 2.61
N VAL A 852 0.64 53.16 3.43
CA VAL A 852 -0.70 53.03 4.00
C VAL A 852 -1.71 53.74 3.09
N ASN A 853 -2.47 52.97 2.33
CA ASN A 853 -3.38 53.42 1.28
C ASN A 853 -4.78 52.80 1.44
N ASN A 854 -5.27 52.72 2.69
CA ASN A 854 -6.62 52.28 3.03
C ASN A 854 -7.62 53.44 2.95
N THR A 855 -8.80 53.21 2.37
CA THR A 855 -9.86 54.23 2.23
C THR A 855 -10.82 54.31 3.41
N THR A 856 -10.77 53.34 4.34
CA THR A 856 -11.61 53.25 5.53
C THR A 856 -10.85 52.54 6.66
N GLY A 857 -11.32 52.68 7.91
CA GLY A 857 -10.70 52.06 9.09
C GLY A 857 -9.25 52.53 9.30
N SER A 858 -8.39 51.66 9.84
CA SER A 858 -6.95 51.89 9.83
C SER A 858 -6.20 50.87 8.97
N GLY A 859 -5.17 51.30 8.25
CA GLY A 859 -4.29 50.41 7.49
C GLY A 859 -3.24 49.71 8.33
N THR A 860 -3.02 50.09 9.59
CA THR A 860 -1.96 49.56 10.47
C THR A 860 -2.50 49.02 11.81
N GLY A 861 -3.77 48.63 11.83
CA GLY A 861 -4.45 48.19 13.05
C GLY A 861 -4.62 49.32 14.08
N PHE A 862 -4.69 48.95 15.35
CA PHE A 862 -4.88 49.88 16.47
C PHE A 862 -3.65 50.05 17.37
N GLY A 863 -2.56 49.30 17.13
CA GLY A 863 -1.30 49.43 17.87
C GLY A 863 -0.44 50.60 17.40
N GLN A 864 0.59 50.94 18.20
CA GLN A 864 1.61 51.94 17.83
C GLN A 864 2.32 51.54 16.54
N VAL A 865 2.58 52.51 15.66
CA VAL A 865 3.45 52.34 14.49
C VAL A 865 4.85 52.86 14.83
N ARG A 866 5.90 52.09 14.54
CA ARG A 866 7.31 52.49 14.74
C ARG A 866 8.11 52.36 13.45
N ILE A 867 8.83 53.42 13.09
CA ILE A 867 9.65 53.51 11.88
C ILE A 867 11.11 53.60 12.30
N ALA A 868 11.91 52.60 11.94
CA ALA A 868 13.33 52.51 12.28
C ALA A 868 14.24 53.39 11.40
N ASP A 869 15.53 53.43 11.73
CA ASP A 869 16.58 54.03 10.89
C ASP A 869 16.53 53.51 9.44
N GLN A 870 16.60 54.44 8.46
CA GLN A 870 16.48 54.19 7.02
C GLN A 870 15.14 53.57 6.56
N ALA A 871 14.13 53.44 7.44
CA ALA A 871 12.79 52.99 7.08
C ALA A 871 11.85 54.18 6.75
N PHE A 872 10.88 53.92 5.89
CA PHE A 872 9.95 54.94 5.37
C PHE A 872 8.49 54.56 5.63
N LEU A 873 7.69 55.51 6.13
CA LEU A 873 6.22 55.42 6.17
C LEU A 873 5.59 56.47 5.28
N GLY A 874 4.62 56.09 4.46
CA GLY A 874 3.84 57.01 3.66
C GLY A 874 2.49 56.48 3.22
N GLY A 875 1.98 56.99 2.11
CA GLY A 875 0.63 56.71 1.59
C GLY A 875 -0.41 57.75 1.98
N ALA A 876 -1.59 57.68 1.35
CA ALA A 876 -2.69 58.63 1.54
C ALA A 876 -3.88 58.01 2.32
N GLY A 877 -3.57 57.16 3.30
CA GLY A 877 -4.53 56.38 4.09
C GLY A 877 -4.74 56.90 5.51
N ASN A 878 -5.17 56.00 6.39
CA ASN A 878 -5.54 56.31 7.78
C ASN A 878 -4.86 55.36 8.76
N ILE A 879 -4.18 55.91 9.75
CA ILE A 879 -3.48 55.22 10.85
C ILE A 879 -4.17 55.60 12.16
N ALA A 880 -4.69 54.63 12.91
CA ALA A 880 -5.43 54.89 14.16
C ALA A 880 -4.53 54.92 15.40
N GLY A 881 -3.41 54.18 15.37
CA GLY A 881 -2.39 54.25 16.40
C GLY A 881 -1.54 55.51 16.30
N ASP A 882 -0.76 55.77 17.36
CA ASP A 882 0.25 56.83 17.33
C ASP A 882 1.48 56.36 16.52
N VAL A 883 2.07 57.27 15.74
CA VAL A 883 3.27 57.03 14.93
C VAL A 883 4.51 57.54 15.66
N VAL A 884 5.50 56.68 15.85
CA VAL A 884 6.84 57.05 16.32
C VAL A 884 7.84 56.87 15.18
N VAL A 885 8.54 57.94 14.82
CA VAL A 885 9.64 57.91 13.86
C VAL A 885 10.95 58.02 14.64
N GLU A 886 11.71 56.93 14.64
CA GLU A 886 12.99 56.83 15.34
C GLU A 886 14.07 57.59 14.57
N ALA A 887 15.23 57.83 15.21
CA ALA A 887 16.36 58.53 14.57
C ALA A 887 16.76 57.88 13.24
N GLY A 888 16.81 58.67 12.17
CA GLY A 888 17.11 58.21 10.80
C GLY A 888 15.92 57.61 10.03
N GLY A 889 14.75 57.46 10.65
CA GLY A 889 13.51 57.07 9.98
C GLY A 889 12.79 58.27 9.32
N THR A 890 11.96 57.99 8.32
CA THR A 890 11.25 59.01 7.54
C THR A 890 9.74 58.78 7.49
N LEU A 891 8.97 59.85 7.72
CA LEU A 891 7.53 59.94 7.48
C LEU A 891 7.28 60.86 6.27
N ALA A 892 6.65 60.34 5.23
CA ALA A 892 6.36 61.03 3.97
C ALA A 892 4.89 60.82 3.58
N PRO A 893 3.96 61.73 3.91
CA PRO A 893 2.55 61.61 3.49
C PRO A 893 2.42 61.38 1.97
N GLY A 894 1.39 60.64 1.55
CA GLY A 894 1.08 60.45 0.14
C GLY A 894 1.98 59.44 -0.61
N VAL A 895 1.91 59.50 -1.95
CA VAL A 895 2.80 58.82 -2.90
C VAL A 895 3.20 59.87 -3.94
N SER A 896 4.10 60.77 -3.54
CA SER A 896 3.98 62.22 -3.82
C SER A 896 2.63 62.76 -3.31
N VAL A 897 2.20 63.95 -3.71
CA VAL A 897 1.09 64.71 -3.08
C VAL A 897 -0.12 63.86 -2.61
N GLY A 898 -0.39 63.88 -1.29
CA GLY A 898 -1.54 63.26 -0.65
C GLY A 898 -1.79 63.70 0.80
N THR A 899 -2.79 63.09 1.45
CA THR A 899 -3.09 63.31 2.88
C THR A 899 -2.98 62.01 3.65
N LEU A 900 -2.13 61.97 4.67
CA LEU A 900 -2.01 60.85 5.60
C LEU A 900 -2.63 61.24 6.95
N PHE A 901 -3.57 60.43 7.44
CA PHE A 901 -4.17 60.62 8.77
C PHE A 901 -3.47 59.70 9.77
N VAL A 902 -3.11 60.21 10.94
CA VAL A 902 -2.49 59.48 12.06
C VAL A 902 -3.19 59.76 13.38
N GLY A 903 -2.98 58.91 14.40
CA GLY A 903 -3.35 59.20 15.79
C GLY A 903 -2.54 60.37 16.33
N GLY A 904 -1.55 60.10 17.17
CA GLY A 904 -0.46 61.02 17.51
C GLY A 904 0.74 60.86 16.57
N VAL A 905 1.69 61.79 16.68
CA VAL A 905 3.01 61.64 16.03
C VAL A 905 4.14 62.06 16.98
N GLN A 906 5.21 61.27 17.03
CA GLN A 906 6.48 61.58 17.66
C GLN A 906 7.59 61.47 16.62
N LEU A 907 8.39 62.52 16.48
CA LEU A 907 9.62 62.52 15.68
C LEU A 907 10.80 62.66 16.65
N ASP A 908 11.69 61.66 16.68
CA ASP A 908 12.91 61.68 17.48
C ASP A 908 13.99 62.58 16.86
N ASP A 909 15.07 62.83 17.61
CA ASP A 909 16.24 63.55 17.09
C ASP A 909 16.79 62.85 15.84
N ALA A 910 16.98 63.60 14.76
CA ALA A 910 17.36 63.10 13.42
C ALA A 910 16.36 62.14 12.72
N ALA A 911 15.11 62.04 13.17
CA ALA A 911 14.00 61.57 12.32
C ALA A 911 13.65 62.64 11.25
N THR A 912 12.96 62.28 10.17
CA THR A 912 12.55 63.22 9.11
C THR A 912 11.03 63.20 8.87
N LEU A 913 10.39 64.37 8.82
CA LEU A 913 9.13 64.57 8.09
C LEU A 913 9.47 65.10 6.70
N GLN A 914 9.14 64.34 5.66
CA GLN A 914 9.30 64.72 4.26
C GLN A 914 7.94 65.14 3.68
N VAL A 915 7.89 66.24 2.92
CA VAL A 915 6.65 66.71 2.26
C VAL A 915 6.92 67.24 0.86
N ASP A 916 6.11 66.81 -0.11
CA ASP A 916 6.10 67.31 -1.47
C ASP A 916 5.14 68.52 -1.60
N LEU A 917 5.66 69.64 -2.10
CA LEU A 917 4.87 70.81 -2.48
C LEU A 917 4.70 70.87 -4.00
N GLY A 918 3.46 70.78 -4.48
CA GLY A 918 3.05 71.14 -5.83
C GLY A 918 1.95 72.20 -5.83
N GLY A 919 1.44 72.52 -7.02
CA GLY A 919 0.13 73.15 -7.24
C GLY A 919 -0.10 74.55 -6.64
N GLY A 920 -0.18 75.57 -7.50
CA GLY A 920 -0.46 76.96 -7.08
C GLY A 920 -1.91 77.27 -6.67
N GLN A 921 -2.64 76.34 -6.05
CA GLN A 921 -4.04 76.53 -5.61
C GLN A 921 -4.28 76.27 -4.11
N GLY A 922 -3.26 75.88 -3.34
CA GLY A 922 -3.32 75.83 -1.87
C GLY A 922 -4.23 74.75 -1.28
N ARG A 923 -4.53 73.67 -2.02
CA ARG A 923 -5.37 72.57 -1.56
C ARG A 923 -4.50 71.45 -0.95
N ALA A 924 -4.54 71.30 0.35
CA ALA A 924 -3.92 70.17 1.04
C ALA A 924 -4.39 68.83 0.44
N GLY A 925 -3.46 67.87 0.29
CA GLY A 925 -3.71 66.55 -0.27
C GLY A 925 -3.99 66.48 -1.77
N ILE A 926 -3.91 67.61 -2.49
CA ILE A 926 -4.19 67.69 -3.94
C ILE A 926 -3.14 68.55 -4.66
N ASP A 927 -2.72 69.64 -4.04
CA ASP A 927 -1.59 70.46 -4.48
C ASP A 927 -0.31 70.09 -3.72
N PHE A 928 -0.38 69.92 -2.39
CA PHE A 928 0.77 69.65 -1.52
C PHE A 928 0.43 68.65 -0.39
N ASP A 929 1.44 67.99 0.18
CA ASP A 929 1.28 66.99 1.23
C ASP A 929 0.73 67.54 2.55
N GLN A 930 -0.10 66.73 3.21
CA GLN A 930 -0.59 67.03 4.55
C GLN A 930 -0.58 65.80 5.47
N LEU A 931 0.04 65.93 6.63
CA LEU A 931 -0.11 65.02 7.75
C LEU A 931 -1.23 65.55 8.67
N VAL A 932 -2.28 64.76 8.89
CA VAL A 932 -3.38 65.10 9.82
C VAL A 932 -3.22 64.28 11.09
N VAL A 933 -3.01 64.96 12.22
CA VAL A 933 -2.75 64.38 13.54
C VAL A 933 -3.99 64.57 14.42
N VAL A 934 -4.61 63.48 14.84
CA VAL A 934 -5.84 63.48 15.66
C VAL A 934 -5.53 63.71 17.15
N ASN A 935 -4.43 63.16 17.65
CA ASN A 935 -3.95 63.30 19.02
C ASN A 935 -2.84 64.39 19.09
N ASP A 936 -1.88 64.22 20.00
CA ASP A 936 -0.75 65.13 20.18
C ASP A 936 0.37 64.92 19.14
N ALA A 937 1.14 65.98 18.90
CA ALA A 937 2.33 65.97 18.05
C ALA A 937 3.58 66.40 18.84
N ALA A 938 4.59 65.54 18.92
CA ALA A 938 5.90 65.81 19.49
C ALA A 938 6.95 65.91 18.37
N LEU A 939 7.48 67.12 18.16
CA LEU A 939 8.37 67.43 17.05
C LEU A 939 9.81 67.65 17.53
N SER A 940 10.70 66.72 17.18
CA SER A 940 12.12 66.99 16.95
C SER A 940 12.42 66.75 15.46
N GLY A 941 13.61 66.24 15.12
CA GLY A 941 13.94 65.79 13.77
C GLY A 941 14.09 66.92 12.76
N ALA A 942 14.09 66.59 11.47
CA ALA A 942 14.15 67.50 10.34
C ALA A 942 12.78 67.62 9.63
N LEU A 943 12.61 68.73 8.90
CA LEU A 943 11.56 68.89 7.89
C LEU A 943 12.25 68.98 6.53
N GLU A 944 12.00 68.01 5.67
CA GLU A 944 12.46 67.96 4.28
C GLU A 944 11.31 68.36 3.35
N VAL A 945 11.59 69.23 2.37
CA VAL A 945 10.55 69.85 1.54
C VAL A 945 10.94 69.77 0.07
N ASN A 946 10.29 68.86 -0.67
CA ASN A 946 10.50 68.67 -2.09
C ASN A 946 9.58 69.59 -2.91
N LEU A 947 9.98 69.93 -4.13
CA LEU A 947 9.13 70.65 -5.08
C LEU A 947 8.67 69.71 -6.21
N ALA A 948 7.37 69.46 -6.29
CA ALA A 948 6.80 68.49 -7.21
C ALA A 948 6.89 68.97 -8.67
N GLY A 949 7.79 68.34 -9.45
CA GLY A 949 7.93 68.52 -10.88
C GLY A 949 8.61 69.84 -11.27
N THR A 950 7.82 70.87 -11.56
CA THR A 950 8.30 72.23 -11.90
C THR A 950 7.62 73.30 -11.05
N PHE A 951 7.07 72.92 -9.89
CA PHE A 951 6.48 73.87 -8.97
C PHE A 951 7.56 74.76 -8.33
N ALA A 952 7.25 76.05 -8.17
CA ALA A 952 8.11 77.01 -7.51
C ALA A 952 7.21 77.93 -6.66
N PRO A 953 7.21 77.79 -5.32
CA PRO A 953 6.32 78.55 -4.45
C PRO A 953 6.68 80.05 -4.49
N THR A 954 5.68 80.92 -4.52
CA THR A 954 5.91 82.37 -4.54
C THR A 954 6.10 82.93 -3.12
N PRO A 955 6.96 83.94 -2.91
CA PRO A 955 7.23 84.48 -1.57
C PRO A 955 5.97 85.04 -0.89
N GLY A 956 5.52 84.37 0.17
CA GLY A 956 4.29 84.70 0.91
C GLY A 956 3.16 83.66 0.78
N GLU A 957 3.33 82.61 -0.05
CA GLU A 957 2.48 81.43 0.00
C GLU A 957 2.63 80.67 1.32
N VAL A 958 1.55 80.01 1.75
CA VAL A 958 1.45 79.31 3.04
C VAL A 958 0.85 77.93 2.82
N PHE A 959 1.53 76.90 3.31
CA PHE A 959 1.18 75.49 3.14
C PHE A 959 0.95 74.85 4.52
N THR A 960 -0.26 74.35 4.77
CA THR A 960 -0.62 73.70 6.06
C THR A 960 -0.22 72.23 6.04
N ILE A 961 1.09 71.97 5.99
CA ILE A 961 1.68 70.62 5.87
C ILE A 961 1.40 69.69 7.06
N MET A 962 1.01 70.26 8.20
CA MET A 962 0.49 69.53 9.35
C MET A 962 -0.81 70.19 9.83
N ASP A 963 -1.86 69.41 10.01
CA ASP A 963 -3.08 69.80 10.72
C ASP A 963 -3.16 68.98 12.02
N ILE A 964 -3.23 69.63 13.17
CA ILE A 964 -3.04 69.00 14.49
C ILE A 964 -4.23 69.35 15.38
N SER A 965 -5.00 68.33 15.77
CA SER A 965 -6.19 68.47 16.62
C SER A 965 -5.88 68.48 18.12
N GLY A 966 -4.81 67.79 18.55
CA GLY A 966 -4.30 67.83 19.92
C GLY A 966 -3.29 68.95 20.16
N THR A 967 -2.32 68.71 21.05
CA THR A 967 -1.27 69.68 21.38
C THR A 967 -0.01 69.47 20.54
N ARG A 968 0.61 70.57 20.09
CA ARG A 968 1.95 70.55 19.47
C ARG A 968 3.00 70.87 20.52
N SER A 969 3.98 69.98 20.68
CA SER A 969 5.19 70.18 21.47
C SER A 969 6.43 70.10 20.58
N GLY A 970 7.51 70.78 20.99
CA GLY A 970 8.74 70.86 20.20
C GLY A 970 8.64 71.71 18.92
N ILE A 971 9.68 71.61 18.09
CA ILE A 971 9.85 72.22 16.75
C ILE A 971 10.82 71.36 15.93
N PHE A 972 10.73 71.42 14.61
CA PHE A 972 11.76 70.85 13.74
C PHE A 972 13.12 71.55 13.97
N THR A 973 14.19 70.77 13.89
CA THR A 973 15.57 71.21 14.09
C THR A 973 15.92 72.35 13.14
N GLY A 974 16.41 73.47 13.69
CA GLY A 974 16.76 74.67 12.92
C GLY A 974 15.58 75.56 12.52
N LEU A 975 14.33 75.10 12.63
CA LEU A 975 13.14 75.83 12.17
C LEU A 975 12.33 76.41 13.35
N THR A 976 12.86 77.46 13.97
CA THR A 976 12.11 78.26 14.95
C THR A 976 10.88 78.92 14.29
N GLN A 977 9.80 79.09 15.05
CA GLN A 977 8.56 79.73 14.59
C GLN A 977 8.84 81.08 13.88
N GLY A 978 8.57 81.16 12.57
CA GLY A 978 8.84 82.35 11.75
C GLY A 978 10.20 82.39 11.05
N ALA A 979 10.97 81.30 11.05
CA ALA A 979 12.17 81.17 10.23
C ALA A 979 11.86 81.24 8.72
N LEU A 980 12.81 81.76 7.95
CA LEU A 980 12.75 81.77 6.48
C LEU A 980 13.43 80.51 5.94
N VAL A 981 12.68 79.68 5.22
CA VAL A 981 13.24 78.60 4.38
C VAL A 981 13.88 79.27 3.16
N ALA A 982 15.20 79.51 3.22
CA ALA A 982 15.91 80.36 2.27
C ALA A 982 16.25 79.67 0.93
N SER A 983 16.17 78.34 0.89
CA SER A 983 16.35 77.50 -0.28
C SER A 983 15.63 76.17 -0.06
N PHE A 984 14.94 75.69 -1.08
CA PHE A 984 14.59 74.28 -1.25
C PHE A 984 15.72 73.65 -2.07
N ASP A 985 16.17 72.45 -1.75
CA ASP A 985 17.04 71.70 -2.67
C ASP A 985 16.21 71.21 -3.88
N THR A 986 16.85 71.07 -5.04
CA THR A 986 16.21 70.91 -6.36
C THR A 986 16.84 69.80 -7.18
#